data_AF-A0A839K5L7-F1
#
_entry.id   AF-A0A839K5L7-F1
#
_cell.length_a   1.000
_cell.length_b   1.000
_cell.length_c   1.000
_cell.angle_alpha   90.00
_cell.angle_beta   90.00
_cell.angle_gamma   90.00
#
_symmetry.space_group_name_H-M   'P 1'
#
loop_
_entity.id
_entity.type
_entity.pdbx_description
1 polymer ?
#
loop_
_entity_poly.entity_id
_entity_poly.type
_entity_poly.pdbx_seq_one_letter_code
_entity_poly.pdbx_strand_id
1 'polypeptide(L)'
;MSRINVKTKQKRFDTAPDLYGIFFEDISHAGDGGLYPELLRNRTFEDSLLPEGCTTSDAGKTFVSPTGWIDEFNNGEGMTDWVMKGKIKATPIPAWYCNDAEMEIDDTDTLNVNRRVSLKVSFHKNGSIRNIGYAGVPQEEGRSYHFYMFAKAAERVRLELSVVRTEPMEGVNTIDKEQLLSKASIEINNSEWTRYDAVLTSVATTGTAEFVITAPDGGDVVFGFMSLMPSDTYMNHGLRKDLVMKLQEMKPAFLRFPGGCIVEGFTKETAMLFKKTVGPVWERPSHWLLWHYRTTNGLGFHEYLQLCEDLNLQALYVCNCGMTCQGRGPIYFNDNEMEDIIQDTLDALEYAMGSVDSKWGGLRASMGHPAPFSIKYLEIGNENSGPEYESRFEQIRKAILNEYPDMLIISNDHSERTKCDIVDDHFYNMPEFYAENVGLYDNYDRTKPDVYIGEFAVNQTYEGQLRAAVSEAMFMVGFERNQDKVKMCSYAPLFEHVHFYSWYPNLLIFDNYRSYGIPSYYVFKLFGNNRGKKVIASDEETGKIYRDLHGLPMITGDFGVKYRNARLNGIEAEPYKNIFGKVIDADNCKMVVMDDDNEMSRKKPPFKVFSAVALGTDADVDKRVYEFEAELYMEKEQDTGVGMLCAPKPFSFYDRMNPNPRDPWMLFNLEPLRWMFRDGQATLMRGAFRLEPVAESVNVNVQYGEFNKVHYVLRDTEVDLYLNDELIQTVELPNYPSMCSVCTDTDEEVIVKVVNFSENVDDVRITLDCDVEPEYRVEYLTGKADAENTLEDPEHVRDRVEILYGAGREFVFNAAPLSVNVLILKKNPR
;
A
#
# COMPACT_ATOMS: atom_id res chain seq x y z
N MET A 1 19.21 -19.04 22.90
CA MET A 1 20.19 -19.52 21.90
C MET A 1 19.45 -20.36 20.90
N SER A 2 19.07 -19.74 19.80
CA SER A 2 18.49 -20.44 18.65
C SER A 2 19.56 -21.26 17.91
N ARG A 3 19.11 -22.16 17.04
CA ARG A 3 19.99 -22.99 16.21
C ARG A 3 19.51 -23.01 14.77
N ILE A 4 20.44 -22.98 13.83
CA ILE A 4 20.18 -23.14 12.40
C ILE A 4 21.11 -24.23 11.85
N ASN A 5 20.53 -25.26 11.24
CA ASN A 5 21.27 -26.35 10.61
C ASN A 5 21.13 -26.26 9.08
N VAL A 6 22.17 -25.76 8.41
CA VAL A 6 22.22 -25.52 6.97
C VAL A 6 22.68 -26.76 6.21
N LYS A 7 21.86 -27.23 5.27
CA LYS A 7 22.11 -28.46 4.48
C LYS A 7 22.40 -28.11 3.03
N THR A 8 23.61 -27.61 2.74
CA THR A 8 24.02 -27.16 1.41
C THR A 8 23.94 -28.27 0.35
N LYS A 9 24.03 -29.55 0.73
CA LYS A 9 23.86 -30.70 -0.18
C LYS A 9 22.41 -30.98 -0.56
N GLN A 10 21.44 -30.43 0.17
CA GLN A 10 20.01 -30.61 -0.07
C GLN A 10 19.45 -29.37 -0.76
N LYS A 11 19.63 -29.30 -2.09
CA LYS A 11 19.01 -28.27 -2.92
C LYS A 11 17.50 -28.52 -3.00
N ARG A 12 16.69 -27.50 -2.76
CA ARG A 12 15.23 -27.57 -2.89
C ARG A 12 14.79 -27.19 -4.30
N PHE A 13 15.08 -25.95 -4.73
CA PHE A 13 14.69 -25.39 -6.03
C PHE A 13 15.52 -24.15 -6.39
N ASP A 14 15.39 -23.68 -7.63
CA ASP A 14 15.92 -22.38 -8.09
C ASP A 14 15.23 -21.22 -7.39
N THR A 15 15.99 -20.17 -7.11
CA THR A 15 15.41 -18.90 -6.66
C THR A 15 14.59 -18.28 -7.78
N ALA A 16 13.45 -17.66 -7.45
CA ALA A 16 12.54 -17.07 -8.43
C ALA A 16 13.14 -15.75 -8.95
N PRO A 17 13.54 -15.61 -10.23
CA PRO A 17 14.27 -14.43 -10.69
C PRO A 17 13.54 -13.12 -10.38
N ASP A 18 12.21 -13.14 -10.45
CA ASP A 18 11.35 -11.97 -10.30
C ASP A 18 10.79 -11.78 -8.87
N LEU A 19 11.40 -12.38 -7.83
CA LEU A 19 10.84 -12.36 -6.47
C LEU A 19 10.62 -10.95 -5.91
N TYR A 20 11.59 -10.05 -6.01
CA TYR A 20 11.45 -8.70 -5.44
C TYR A 20 11.22 -7.70 -6.56
N GLY A 21 10.12 -6.96 -6.48
CA GLY A 21 9.81 -5.90 -7.42
C GLY A 21 9.21 -4.68 -6.76
N ILE A 22 8.64 -3.83 -7.60
CA ILE A 22 8.04 -2.57 -7.21
C ILE A 22 6.57 -2.58 -7.63
N PHE A 23 5.71 -2.11 -6.73
CA PHE A 23 4.35 -1.73 -7.03
C PHE A 23 4.27 -0.22 -7.25
N PHE A 24 3.55 0.25 -8.27
CA PHE A 24 3.32 1.68 -8.48
C PHE A 24 1.86 1.96 -8.78
N GLU A 25 1.31 2.91 -8.02
CA GLU A 25 0.09 3.65 -8.34
C GLU A 25 0.29 5.14 -8.05
N ASP A 26 -0.46 6.00 -8.75
CA ASP A 26 -0.44 7.45 -8.52
C ASP A 26 -1.32 7.77 -7.29
N ILE A 27 -0.74 7.59 -6.11
CA ILE A 27 -1.28 7.92 -4.79
C ILE A 27 -0.35 8.89 -4.09
N SER A 28 -0.88 9.80 -3.26
CA SER A 28 -0.06 10.77 -2.50
C SER A 28 0.90 11.59 -3.39
N HIS A 29 0.49 11.93 -4.61
CA HIS A 29 1.32 12.58 -5.63
C HIS A 29 2.59 11.80 -6.04
N ALA A 30 2.54 10.47 -6.01
CA ALA A 30 3.64 9.58 -6.42
C ALA A 30 4.03 9.74 -7.90
N GLY A 31 3.07 9.98 -8.79
CA GLY A 31 3.28 10.26 -10.21
C GLY A 31 3.45 11.75 -10.46
N ASP A 32 2.33 12.46 -10.59
CA ASP A 32 2.31 13.92 -10.79
C ASP A 32 2.78 14.67 -9.53
N GLY A 33 3.96 15.28 -9.59
CA GLY A 33 4.62 15.93 -8.45
C GLY A 33 5.70 15.06 -7.79
N GLY A 34 5.78 13.78 -8.18
CA GLY A 34 6.73 12.81 -7.67
C GLY A 34 7.70 12.30 -8.73
N LEU A 35 7.51 11.04 -9.13
CA LEU A 35 8.35 10.36 -10.10
C LEU A 35 8.36 11.08 -11.45
N TYR A 36 7.26 11.74 -11.83
CA TYR A 36 7.20 12.63 -12.97
C TYR A 36 7.50 14.08 -12.54
N PRO A 37 8.65 14.64 -12.97
CA PRO A 37 9.22 15.87 -12.41
C PRO A 37 8.65 17.15 -13.03
N GLU A 38 7.37 17.14 -13.42
CA GLU A 38 6.66 18.38 -13.75
C GLU A 38 6.53 19.25 -12.50
N LEU A 39 6.92 20.52 -12.61
CA LEU A 39 6.95 21.42 -11.47
C LEU A 39 5.68 22.29 -11.37
N LEU A 40 4.88 22.39 -12.43
CA LEU A 40 3.62 23.13 -12.42
C LEU A 40 2.45 22.21 -12.06
N ARG A 41 1.84 22.44 -10.89
CA ARG A 41 0.58 21.78 -10.52
C ARG A 41 -0.57 22.40 -11.32
N ASN A 42 -1.59 21.62 -11.67
CA ASN A 42 -2.71 22.09 -12.49
C ASN A 42 -2.26 22.74 -13.81
N ARG A 43 -1.26 22.14 -14.48
CA ARG A 43 -0.69 22.67 -15.74
C ARG A 43 -1.66 22.68 -16.93
N THR A 44 -2.81 22.04 -16.75
CA THR A 44 -3.90 21.90 -17.73
C THR A 44 -5.12 22.75 -17.37
N PHE A 45 -5.12 23.38 -16.19
CA PHE A 45 -6.21 24.22 -15.66
C PHE A 45 -7.52 23.47 -15.37
N GLU A 46 -7.47 22.14 -15.29
CA GLU A 46 -8.65 21.27 -15.18
C GLU A 46 -8.95 20.78 -13.75
N ASP A 47 -8.10 21.08 -12.76
CA ASP A 47 -8.25 20.49 -11.41
C ASP A 47 -9.58 20.84 -10.73
N SER A 48 -10.14 22.04 -11.00
CA SER A 48 -11.45 22.44 -10.47
C SER A 48 -12.65 21.85 -11.21
N LEU A 49 -12.42 21.13 -12.32
CA LEU A 49 -13.47 20.41 -13.01
C LEU A 49 -13.89 19.20 -12.19
N LEU A 50 -15.19 19.10 -11.93
CA LEU A 50 -15.75 17.96 -11.23
C LEU A 50 -15.41 16.65 -11.95
N PRO A 51 -15.17 15.56 -11.20
CA PRO A 51 -15.06 14.24 -11.76
C PRO A 51 -16.31 13.90 -12.58
N GLU A 52 -16.12 13.27 -13.72
CA GLU A 52 -17.18 12.95 -14.66
C GLU A 52 -18.26 12.08 -13.99
N GLY A 53 -19.52 12.49 -14.12
CA GLY A 53 -20.67 11.80 -13.53
C GLY A 53 -20.93 12.14 -12.05
N CYS A 54 -20.08 12.91 -11.39
CA CYS A 54 -20.27 13.30 -9.99
C CYS A 54 -21.06 14.61 -9.83
N THR A 55 -21.62 14.78 -8.64
CA THR A 55 -22.23 16.06 -8.20
C THR A 55 -21.47 16.61 -7.00
N THR A 56 -21.55 17.91 -6.74
CA THR A 56 -20.83 18.54 -5.62
C THR A 56 -21.75 18.98 -4.49
N SER A 57 -21.22 18.96 -3.26
CA SER A 57 -21.87 19.43 -2.04
C SER A 57 -20.93 20.33 -1.22
N ASP A 58 -21.45 20.90 -0.13
CA ASP A 58 -20.67 21.66 0.86
C ASP A 58 -19.83 22.80 0.25
N ALA A 59 -20.42 23.53 -0.71
CA ALA A 59 -19.77 24.62 -1.44
C ALA A 59 -18.45 24.20 -2.12
N GLY A 60 -18.43 23.01 -2.73
CA GLY A 60 -17.27 22.49 -3.46
C GLY A 60 -16.28 21.71 -2.62
N LYS A 61 -16.54 21.50 -1.32
CA LYS A 61 -15.64 20.73 -0.45
C LYS A 61 -15.66 19.24 -0.74
N THR A 62 -16.80 18.71 -1.15
CA THR A 62 -16.99 17.27 -1.40
C THR A 62 -17.65 17.03 -2.76
N PHE A 63 -17.45 15.84 -3.31
CA PHE A 63 -18.26 15.33 -4.41
C PHE A 63 -18.94 14.02 -4.03
N VAL A 64 -20.01 13.69 -4.75
CA VAL A 64 -20.76 12.45 -4.62
C VAL A 64 -20.80 11.74 -5.97
N SER A 65 -20.35 10.48 -5.99
CA SER A 65 -20.36 9.62 -7.17
C SER A 65 -21.78 9.13 -7.52
N PRO A 66 -22.00 8.59 -8.74
CA PRO A 66 -23.27 7.94 -9.09
C PRO A 66 -23.68 6.80 -8.16
N THR A 67 -22.73 6.16 -7.49
CA THR A 67 -22.95 5.06 -6.53
C THR A 67 -23.19 5.57 -5.10
N GLY A 68 -23.13 6.88 -4.86
CA GLY A 68 -23.32 7.50 -3.55
C GLY A 68 -22.05 7.54 -2.70
N TRP A 69 -20.88 7.20 -3.25
CA TRP A 69 -19.62 7.40 -2.55
C TRP A 69 -19.32 8.91 -2.45
N ILE A 70 -18.94 9.34 -1.25
CA ILE A 70 -18.62 10.74 -0.95
C ILE A 70 -17.12 10.82 -0.74
N ASP A 71 -16.49 11.78 -1.40
CA ASP A 71 -15.06 12.04 -1.28
C ASP A 71 -14.75 13.54 -1.18
N GLU A 72 -13.56 13.86 -0.69
CA GLU A 72 -13.07 15.22 -0.56
C GLU A 72 -12.58 15.77 -1.90
N PHE A 73 -12.96 17.01 -2.19
CA PHE A 73 -12.68 17.70 -3.46
C PHE A 73 -11.97 19.03 -3.25
N ASN A 74 -12.45 19.83 -2.30
CA ASN A 74 -12.00 21.20 -2.03
C ASN A 74 -11.77 22.05 -3.30
N ASN A 75 -12.75 22.04 -4.22
CA ASN A 75 -12.70 22.73 -5.52
C ASN A 75 -11.51 22.33 -6.40
N GLY A 76 -11.03 21.09 -6.27
CA GLY A 76 -9.87 20.56 -7.00
C GLY A 76 -8.56 20.57 -6.23
N GLU A 77 -8.53 21.09 -5.00
CA GLU A 77 -7.35 21.06 -4.12
C GLU A 77 -7.16 19.72 -3.41
N GLY A 78 -8.15 18.82 -3.45
CA GLY A 78 -8.09 17.48 -2.87
C GLY A 78 -8.53 17.43 -1.41
N MET A 79 -7.77 16.77 -0.54
CA MET A 79 -8.14 16.57 0.86
C MET A 79 -8.12 17.86 1.68
N THR A 80 -9.04 17.98 2.64
CA THR A 80 -9.11 19.12 3.58
C THR A 80 -7.83 19.25 4.39
N ASP A 81 -7.23 18.13 4.77
CA ASP A 81 -5.96 18.11 5.50
C ASP A 81 -4.81 18.73 4.69
N TRP A 82 -4.75 18.51 3.37
CA TRP A 82 -3.75 19.12 2.49
C TRP A 82 -3.92 20.64 2.45
N VAL A 83 -5.16 21.11 2.28
CA VAL A 83 -5.49 22.53 2.28
C VAL A 83 -5.14 23.19 3.62
N MET A 84 -5.53 22.56 4.73
CA MET A 84 -5.35 23.11 6.08
C MET A 84 -3.89 23.10 6.54
N LYS A 85 -3.19 21.97 6.39
CA LYS A 85 -1.78 21.84 6.80
C LYS A 85 -0.86 22.62 5.86
N GLY A 86 -1.12 22.55 4.55
CA GLY A 86 -0.40 23.32 3.53
C GLY A 86 -0.74 24.81 3.51
N LYS A 87 -1.74 25.26 4.30
CA LYS A 87 -2.25 26.64 4.31
C LYS A 87 -2.57 27.14 2.89
N ILE A 88 -3.10 26.25 2.06
CA ILE A 88 -3.35 26.53 0.65
C ILE A 88 -4.44 27.59 0.56
N LYS A 89 -4.12 28.72 -0.08
CA LYS A 89 -5.08 29.81 -0.25
C LYS A 89 -6.12 29.40 -1.29
N ALA A 90 -7.40 29.65 -1.00
CA ALA A 90 -8.47 29.40 -1.96
C ALA A 90 -8.28 30.21 -3.27
N THR A 91 -8.57 29.56 -4.38
CA THR A 91 -8.54 30.11 -5.74
C THR A 91 -9.55 29.35 -6.61
N PRO A 92 -10.21 29.98 -7.60
CA PRO A 92 -11.08 29.27 -8.54
C PRO A 92 -10.33 28.33 -9.48
N ILE A 93 -9.01 28.49 -9.59
CA ILE A 93 -8.13 27.68 -10.45
C ILE A 93 -7.03 27.13 -9.55
N PRO A 94 -7.17 25.90 -9.02
CA PRO A 94 -6.23 25.32 -8.06
C PRO A 94 -4.78 25.54 -8.43
N ALA A 95 -3.94 25.86 -7.44
CA ALA A 95 -2.52 26.22 -7.57
C ALA A 95 -2.18 27.56 -8.25
N TRP A 96 -3.13 28.19 -8.96
CA TRP A 96 -2.88 29.43 -9.70
C TRP A 96 -3.46 30.65 -8.98
N TYR A 97 -2.69 31.73 -8.93
CA TYR A 97 -3.09 32.99 -8.31
C TYR A 97 -2.71 34.18 -9.19
N CYS A 98 -3.49 35.26 -9.16
CA CYS A 98 -3.19 36.49 -9.87
C CYS A 98 -2.92 37.67 -8.93
N ASN A 99 -2.20 38.66 -9.44
CA ASN A 99 -2.05 39.99 -8.88
C ASN A 99 -2.12 41.01 -10.02
N ASP A 100 -2.95 42.05 -9.88
CA ASP A 100 -3.21 43.04 -10.95
C ASP A 100 -3.52 42.39 -12.31
N ALA A 101 -4.24 41.27 -12.28
CA ALA A 101 -4.70 40.53 -13.44
C ALA A 101 -5.98 39.76 -13.06
N GLU A 102 -6.78 39.42 -14.06
CA GLU A 102 -7.99 38.60 -13.92
C GLU A 102 -7.76 37.26 -14.61
N MET A 103 -8.20 36.16 -14.00
CA MET A 103 -8.08 34.80 -14.54
C MET A 103 -9.45 34.14 -14.62
N GLU A 104 -9.74 33.50 -15.75
CA GLU A 104 -10.99 32.80 -16.00
C GLU A 104 -10.74 31.51 -16.79
N ILE A 105 -11.46 30.45 -16.46
CA ILE A 105 -11.47 29.20 -17.21
C ILE A 105 -12.47 29.33 -18.37
N ASP A 106 -12.08 28.96 -19.59
CA ASP A 106 -12.95 28.92 -20.76
C ASP A 106 -13.06 27.50 -21.35
N ASP A 107 -14.29 27.00 -21.47
CA ASP A 107 -14.60 25.69 -22.04
C ASP A 107 -15.03 25.75 -23.52
N THR A 108 -15.08 26.95 -24.11
CA THR A 108 -15.53 27.16 -25.51
C THR A 108 -14.38 27.25 -26.50
N ASP A 109 -13.20 27.66 -26.05
CA ASP A 109 -12.00 27.86 -26.87
C ASP A 109 -10.81 27.14 -26.23
N THR A 110 -10.66 25.87 -26.58
CA THR A 110 -9.68 24.97 -25.96
C THR A 110 -8.54 24.62 -26.92
N LEU A 111 -7.42 24.16 -26.37
CA LEU A 111 -6.22 23.84 -27.15
C LEU A 111 -6.46 22.72 -28.18
N ASN A 112 -7.19 21.68 -27.76
CA ASN A 112 -7.53 20.52 -28.56
C ASN A 112 -8.73 19.80 -27.92
N VAL A 113 -9.24 18.76 -28.58
CA VAL A 113 -10.43 18.01 -28.15
C VAL A 113 -10.31 17.34 -26.78
N ASN A 114 -9.09 17.09 -26.31
CA ASN A 114 -8.83 16.45 -25.02
C ASN A 114 -8.54 17.46 -23.90
N ARG A 115 -8.34 18.75 -24.21
CA ARG A 115 -8.31 19.83 -23.22
C ARG A 115 -9.72 20.37 -23.07
N ARG A 116 -10.30 20.17 -21.90
CA ARG A 116 -11.68 20.57 -21.61
C ARG A 116 -11.80 22.08 -21.41
N VAL A 117 -10.71 22.74 -21.06
CA VAL A 117 -10.67 24.17 -20.79
C VAL A 117 -9.35 24.80 -21.24
N SER A 118 -9.36 26.12 -21.37
CA SER A 118 -8.18 26.99 -21.43
C SER A 118 -8.25 28.04 -20.31
N LEU A 119 -7.12 28.68 -20.02
CA LEU A 119 -7.02 29.77 -19.05
C LEU A 119 -6.94 31.11 -19.79
N LYS A 120 -7.98 31.93 -19.68
CA LYS A 120 -7.98 33.34 -20.11
C LYS A 120 -7.39 34.20 -19.01
N VAL A 121 -6.46 35.08 -19.38
CA VAL A 121 -5.86 36.03 -18.45
C VAL A 121 -5.83 37.42 -19.05
N SER A 122 -6.45 38.35 -18.36
CA SER A 122 -6.41 39.78 -18.69
C SER A 122 -5.43 40.46 -17.74
N PHE A 123 -4.23 40.75 -18.22
CA PHE A 123 -3.20 41.40 -17.42
C PHE A 123 -3.36 42.91 -17.44
N HIS A 124 -3.40 43.55 -16.28
CA HIS A 124 -3.09 44.97 -16.20
C HIS A 124 -1.58 45.19 -16.34
N LYS A 125 -1.16 46.45 -16.42
CA LYS A 125 0.25 46.81 -16.52
C LYS A 125 1.04 46.31 -15.31
N ASN A 126 2.06 45.48 -15.54
CA ASN A 126 2.82 44.72 -14.53
C ASN A 126 1.99 43.68 -13.76
N GLY A 127 0.82 43.32 -14.27
CA GLY A 127 0.01 42.22 -13.75
C GLY A 127 0.76 40.90 -13.87
N SER A 128 0.48 39.98 -12.97
CA SER A 128 1.12 38.67 -12.92
C SER A 128 0.17 37.56 -12.52
N ILE A 129 0.46 36.36 -12.99
CA ILE A 129 -0.07 35.11 -12.45
C ILE A 129 1.08 34.27 -11.91
N ARG A 130 0.79 33.44 -10.91
CA ARG A 130 1.79 32.55 -10.31
C ARG A 130 1.22 31.17 -9.99
N ASN A 131 2.09 30.16 -10.06
CA ASN A 131 1.81 28.78 -9.72
C ASN A 131 2.69 28.36 -8.54
N ILE A 132 2.06 27.76 -7.53
CA ILE A 132 2.74 27.32 -6.30
C ILE A 132 3.38 25.93 -6.39
N GLY A 133 3.31 25.26 -7.55
CA GLY A 133 3.77 23.89 -7.74
C GLY A 133 3.11 22.90 -6.78
N TYR A 134 3.84 21.84 -6.44
CA TYR A 134 3.43 20.81 -5.49
C TYR A 134 3.90 21.22 -4.08
N ALA A 135 3.34 22.32 -3.56
CA ALA A 135 3.84 23.01 -2.36
C ALA A 135 5.29 23.54 -2.52
N GLY A 136 5.64 23.95 -3.74
CA GLY A 136 6.93 24.53 -4.11
C GLY A 136 7.31 24.23 -5.55
N VAL A 137 8.13 25.11 -6.13
CA VAL A 137 8.81 24.95 -7.42
C VAL A 137 10.32 24.91 -7.17
N PRO A 138 10.94 23.72 -7.01
CA PRO A 138 12.34 23.59 -6.65
C PRO A 138 13.25 24.10 -7.77
N GLN A 139 14.39 24.69 -7.38
CA GLN A 139 15.46 25.09 -8.28
C GLN A 139 16.82 24.67 -7.69
N GLU A 140 17.79 24.33 -8.52
CA GLU A 140 19.17 24.03 -8.13
C GLU A 140 20.13 24.96 -8.88
N GLU A 141 21.08 25.57 -8.16
CA GLU A 141 22.03 26.52 -8.72
C GLU A 141 22.74 25.96 -9.97
N GLY A 142 22.73 26.74 -11.05
CA GLY A 142 23.36 26.38 -12.32
C GLY A 142 22.57 25.37 -13.16
N ARG A 143 21.47 24.80 -12.66
CA ARG A 143 20.61 23.90 -13.44
C ARG A 143 19.67 24.67 -14.35
N SER A 144 19.36 24.05 -15.48
CA SER A 144 18.39 24.53 -16.46
C SER A 144 17.07 23.79 -16.33
N TYR A 145 16.00 24.50 -16.66
CA TYR A 145 14.62 24.03 -16.65
C TYR A 145 13.99 24.39 -17.99
N HIS A 146 13.43 23.40 -18.66
CA HIS A 146 12.71 23.57 -19.91
C HIS A 146 11.29 23.99 -19.62
N PHE A 147 10.93 25.16 -20.12
CA PHE A 147 9.56 25.64 -20.12
C PHE A 147 8.99 25.60 -21.53
N TYR A 148 7.75 25.17 -21.66
CA TYR A 148 6.97 25.48 -22.85
C TYR A 148 5.50 25.70 -22.50
N MET A 149 4.81 26.41 -23.38
CA MET A 149 3.37 26.59 -23.29
C MET A 149 2.73 26.67 -24.66
N PHE A 150 1.44 26.37 -24.71
CA PHE A 150 0.58 26.71 -25.84
C PHE A 150 -0.26 27.92 -25.47
N ALA A 151 -0.15 28.97 -26.27
CA ALA A 151 -0.84 30.22 -26.00
C ALA A 151 -1.24 30.94 -27.28
N LYS A 152 -2.16 31.90 -27.15
CA LYS A 152 -2.55 32.83 -28.21
C LYS A 152 -2.97 34.18 -27.64
N ALA A 153 -2.85 35.21 -28.46
CA ALA A 153 -3.26 36.57 -28.13
C ALA A 153 -3.70 37.30 -29.39
N ALA A 154 -4.78 38.09 -29.31
CA ALA A 154 -5.27 38.89 -30.43
C ALA A 154 -4.31 40.04 -30.77
N GLU A 155 -3.68 40.60 -29.73
CA GLU A 155 -2.62 41.60 -29.84
C GLU A 155 -1.31 41.04 -29.29
N ARG A 156 -0.17 41.65 -29.67
CA ARG A 156 1.14 41.22 -29.20
C ARG A 156 1.27 41.49 -27.70
N VAL A 157 1.53 40.44 -26.91
CA VAL A 157 1.76 40.54 -25.46
C VAL A 157 3.16 40.04 -25.12
N ARG A 158 3.93 40.84 -24.39
CA ARG A 158 5.23 40.45 -23.84
C ARG A 158 5.05 39.86 -22.44
N LEU A 159 5.56 38.66 -22.24
CA LEU A 159 5.54 37.97 -20.95
C LEU A 159 6.97 37.79 -20.42
N GLU A 160 7.16 38.04 -19.14
CA GLU A 160 8.37 37.71 -18.39
C GLU A 160 8.07 36.51 -17.48
N LEU A 161 8.78 35.41 -17.72
CA LEU A 161 8.69 34.21 -16.91
C LEU A 161 9.75 34.29 -15.82
N SER A 162 9.43 33.88 -14.60
CA SER A 162 10.39 33.84 -13.50
C SER A 162 10.07 32.74 -12.49
N VAL A 163 11.09 32.32 -11.75
CA VAL A 163 10.91 31.54 -10.53
C VAL A 163 11.43 32.38 -9.38
N VAL A 164 10.59 32.59 -8.37
CA VAL A 164 10.85 33.52 -7.26
C VAL A 164 10.67 32.79 -5.94
N ARG A 165 11.68 32.86 -5.07
CA ARG A 165 11.56 32.36 -3.70
C ARG A 165 10.72 33.31 -2.87
N THR A 166 9.60 32.83 -2.33
CA THR A 166 8.65 33.62 -1.52
C THR A 166 8.80 33.39 -0.01
N GLU A 167 9.43 32.28 0.40
CA GLU A 167 9.70 31.95 1.81
C GLU A 167 11.15 31.46 2.02
N PRO A 168 11.71 31.56 3.24
CA PRO A 168 13.02 30.97 3.56
C PRO A 168 13.00 29.45 3.37
N MET A 169 14.17 28.87 3.08
CA MET A 169 14.33 27.41 3.15
C MET A 169 14.36 26.99 4.62
N GLU A 170 13.61 25.93 4.97
CA GLU A 170 13.62 25.36 6.31
C GLU A 170 15.07 24.98 6.71
N GLY A 171 15.53 25.45 7.88
CA GLY A 171 16.92 25.26 8.34
C GLY A 171 17.92 26.35 7.91
N VAL A 172 17.52 27.35 7.12
CA VAL A 172 18.36 28.50 6.73
C VAL A 172 17.86 29.78 7.41
N ASN A 173 18.60 30.24 8.43
CA ASN A 173 18.25 31.40 9.28
C ASN A 173 18.50 32.79 8.62
N THR A 174 18.59 32.89 7.30
CA THR A 174 18.69 34.20 6.63
C THR A 174 17.31 34.68 6.19
N ILE A 175 16.94 35.86 6.69
CA ILE A 175 15.78 36.63 6.23
C ILE A 175 16.14 37.18 4.84
N ASP A 176 16.11 36.35 3.81
CA ASP A 176 16.26 36.86 2.46
C ASP A 176 14.88 37.13 1.87
N LYS A 177 14.70 38.41 1.53
CA LYS A 177 13.63 38.95 0.68
C LYS A 177 13.38 38.05 -0.53
N GLU A 178 12.22 38.26 -1.18
CA GLU A 178 11.92 37.71 -2.50
C GLU A 178 13.18 37.66 -3.38
N GLN A 179 13.65 36.45 -3.69
CA GLN A 179 14.83 36.24 -4.50
C GLN A 179 14.41 35.72 -5.88
N LEU A 180 14.77 36.46 -6.93
CA LEU A 180 14.66 35.99 -8.29
C LEU A 180 15.72 34.90 -8.56
N LEU A 181 15.27 33.70 -8.90
CA LEU A 181 16.13 32.53 -9.10
C LEU A 181 16.46 32.33 -10.57
N SER A 182 15.46 32.47 -11.43
CA SER A 182 15.63 32.31 -12.88
C SER A 182 14.60 33.17 -13.61
N LYS A 183 14.90 33.55 -14.86
CA LYS A 183 13.96 34.28 -15.71
C LYS A 183 14.13 33.98 -17.19
N ALA A 184 13.06 34.20 -17.95
CA ALA A 184 13.04 34.23 -19.41
C ALA A 184 12.01 35.25 -19.91
N SER A 185 12.00 35.54 -21.21
CA SER A 185 10.95 36.37 -21.82
C SER A 185 10.41 35.68 -23.06
N ILE A 186 9.08 35.70 -23.20
CA ILE A 186 8.36 35.17 -24.35
C ILE A 186 7.45 36.27 -24.90
N GLU A 187 7.29 36.30 -26.21
CA GLU A 187 6.38 37.21 -26.89
C GLU A 187 5.28 36.43 -27.59
N ILE A 188 4.04 36.65 -27.17
CA ILE A 188 2.86 36.07 -27.78
C ILE A 188 2.42 36.99 -28.89
N ASN A 189 2.46 36.48 -30.12
CA ASN A 189 2.27 37.28 -31.33
C ASN A 189 1.40 36.59 -32.39
N ASN A 190 0.67 35.54 -31.99
CA ASN A 190 -0.23 34.79 -32.85
C ASN A 190 -1.61 34.68 -32.23
N SER A 191 -2.65 34.87 -33.05
CA SER A 191 -4.05 34.68 -32.69
C SER A 191 -4.48 33.21 -32.67
N GLU A 192 -3.66 32.32 -33.24
CA GLU A 192 -3.87 30.87 -33.23
C GLU A 192 -2.99 30.19 -32.18
N TRP A 193 -3.43 29.03 -31.69
CA TRP A 193 -2.68 28.21 -30.74
C TRP A 193 -1.26 27.94 -31.25
N THR A 194 -0.28 28.46 -30.52
CA THR A 194 1.14 28.36 -30.88
C THR A 194 1.94 27.90 -29.67
N ARG A 195 2.90 27.00 -29.90
CA ARG A 195 3.87 26.59 -28.88
C ARG A 195 4.97 27.63 -28.75
N TYR A 196 5.28 28.02 -27.52
CA TYR A 196 6.40 28.89 -27.18
C TYR A 196 7.28 28.19 -26.15
N ASP A 197 8.59 28.18 -26.40
CA ASP A 197 9.59 27.50 -25.58
C ASP A 197 10.53 28.52 -24.92
N ALA A 198 10.99 28.21 -23.71
CA ALA A 198 12.02 28.95 -23.01
C ALA A 198 12.89 28.02 -22.15
N VAL A 199 14.07 28.51 -21.77
CA VAL A 199 14.95 27.83 -20.82
C VAL A 199 15.22 28.79 -19.67
N LEU A 200 14.94 28.34 -18.46
CA LEU A 200 15.23 29.07 -17.23
C LEU A 200 16.47 28.43 -16.59
N THR A 201 17.48 29.23 -16.24
CA THR A 201 18.67 28.74 -15.53
C THR A 201 18.71 29.37 -14.15
N SER A 202 18.78 28.54 -13.11
CA SER A 202 18.74 29.03 -11.73
C SER A 202 20.09 29.60 -11.28
N VAL A 203 20.04 30.67 -10.49
CA VAL A 203 21.20 31.27 -9.83
C VAL A 203 21.38 30.84 -8.36
N ALA A 204 20.45 30.03 -7.83
CA ALA A 204 20.54 29.52 -6.46
C ALA A 204 19.71 28.23 -6.28
N THR A 205 20.02 27.47 -5.23
CA THR A 205 19.25 26.28 -4.84
C THR A 205 18.14 26.64 -3.84
N THR A 206 16.93 26.11 -4.04
CA THR A 206 15.81 26.19 -3.09
C THR A 206 14.81 25.05 -3.30
N GLY A 207 14.15 24.62 -2.23
CA GLY A 207 12.96 23.74 -2.30
C GLY A 207 11.63 24.50 -2.32
N THR A 208 11.64 25.77 -1.92
CA THR A 208 10.44 26.61 -1.76
C THR A 208 10.53 27.82 -2.69
N ALA A 209 9.80 27.80 -3.80
CA ALA A 209 9.65 28.95 -4.70
C ALA A 209 8.35 28.82 -5.50
N GLU A 210 8.00 29.86 -6.24
CA GLU A 210 6.81 29.93 -7.08
C GLU A 210 7.21 30.31 -8.51
N PHE A 211 6.51 29.74 -9.50
CA PHE A 211 6.65 30.13 -10.89
C PHE A 211 5.72 31.32 -11.17
N VAL A 212 6.23 32.38 -11.80
CA VAL A 212 5.51 33.64 -12.02
C VAL A 212 5.60 34.04 -13.49
N ILE A 213 4.46 34.41 -14.08
CA ILE A 213 4.35 35.03 -15.40
C ILE A 213 3.86 36.47 -15.20
N THR A 214 4.65 37.44 -15.64
CA THR A 214 4.32 38.88 -15.56
C THR A 214 4.16 39.46 -16.96
N ALA A 215 3.17 40.32 -17.17
CA ALA A 215 3.01 41.11 -18.39
C ALA A 215 3.37 42.59 -18.11
N PRO A 216 4.60 43.06 -18.44
CA PRO A 216 5.04 44.42 -18.10
C PRO A 216 4.15 45.52 -18.68
N ASP A 217 3.61 45.28 -19.88
CA ASP A 217 2.77 46.23 -20.62
C ASP A 217 1.27 45.95 -20.47
N GLY A 218 0.89 44.85 -19.79
CA GLY A 218 -0.48 44.33 -19.76
C GLY A 218 -0.88 43.63 -21.07
N GLY A 219 -2.14 43.23 -21.17
CA GLY A 219 -2.73 42.60 -22.36
C GLY A 219 -3.46 41.29 -22.05
N ASP A 220 -4.18 40.79 -23.04
CA ASP A 220 -5.01 39.59 -22.90
C ASP A 220 -4.33 38.38 -23.56
N VAL A 221 -4.20 37.28 -22.82
CA VAL A 221 -3.59 36.03 -23.30
C VAL A 221 -4.49 34.85 -22.92
N VAL A 222 -4.62 33.90 -23.84
CA VAL A 222 -5.26 32.61 -23.56
C VAL A 222 -4.20 31.52 -23.56
N PHE A 223 -4.13 30.75 -22.47
CA PHE A 223 -3.20 29.65 -22.27
C PHE A 223 -3.93 28.31 -22.35
N GLY A 224 -3.42 27.38 -23.15
CA GLY A 224 -4.03 26.06 -23.35
C GLY A 224 -3.35 24.94 -22.56
N PHE A 225 -2.05 25.06 -22.33
CA PHE A 225 -1.24 24.08 -21.60
C PHE A 225 0.12 24.71 -21.26
N MET A 226 0.70 24.34 -20.11
CA MET A 226 2.06 24.75 -19.72
C MET A 226 2.86 23.56 -19.21
N SER A 227 4.19 23.68 -19.19
CA SER A 227 5.07 22.72 -18.54
C SER A 227 6.36 23.40 -18.13
N LEU A 228 6.86 23.06 -16.94
CA LEU A 228 8.19 23.40 -16.47
C LEU A 228 8.83 22.14 -15.89
N MET A 229 9.84 21.61 -16.57
CA MET A 229 10.55 20.40 -16.13
C MET A 229 12.05 20.68 -15.99
N PRO A 230 12.75 20.04 -15.04
CA PRO A 230 14.21 20.07 -15.02
C PRO A 230 14.77 19.50 -16.32
N SER A 231 15.80 20.14 -16.88
CA SER A 231 16.49 19.62 -18.06
C SER A 231 17.21 18.30 -17.77
N ASP A 232 17.64 18.12 -16.53
CA ASP A 232 18.42 16.96 -16.08
C ASP A 232 17.51 15.89 -15.45
N THR A 233 16.93 15.01 -16.27
CA THR A 233 16.09 13.88 -15.82
C THR A 233 16.87 12.57 -15.86
N TYR A 234 16.38 11.52 -15.19
CA TYR A 234 17.03 10.21 -15.20
C TYR A 234 17.20 9.71 -16.63
N MET A 235 18.44 9.46 -17.04
CA MET A 235 18.84 9.12 -18.41
C MET A 235 18.33 10.06 -19.53
N ASN A 236 17.84 11.27 -19.19
CA ASN A 236 17.09 12.17 -20.08
C ASN A 236 15.73 11.61 -20.56
N HIS A 237 15.17 10.65 -19.85
CA HIS A 237 13.90 9.98 -20.17
C HIS A 237 12.69 10.54 -19.39
N GLY A 238 12.84 11.71 -18.76
CA GLY A 238 11.69 12.43 -18.20
C GLY A 238 11.28 12.01 -16.78
N LEU A 239 12.10 11.25 -16.06
CA LEU A 239 11.83 10.81 -14.68
C LEU A 239 12.73 11.50 -13.64
N ARG A 240 12.21 11.63 -12.41
CA ARG A 240 12.91 12.28 -11.29
C ARG A 240 14.07 11.41 -10.77
N LYS A 241 15.29 11.97 -10.77
CA LYS A 241 16.53 11.21 -10.55
C LYS A 241 16.68 10.58 -9.16
N ASP A 242 16.48 11.35 -8.09
CA ASP A 242 16.67 10.87 -6.73
C ASP A 242 15.75 9.69 -6.40
N LEU A 243 14.50 9.74 -6.85
CA LEU A 243 13.55 8.64 -6.67
C LEU A 243 13.97 7.40 -7.47
N VAL A 244 14.31 7.54 -8.76
CA VAL A 244 14.74 6.39 -9.59
C VAL A 244 16.03 5.76 -9.05
N MET A 245 16.98 6.56 -8.55
CA MET A 245 18.20 6.02 -7.92
C MET A 245 17.89 5.19 -6.68
N LYS A 246 16.95 5.62 -5.82
CA LYS A 246 16.51 4.81 -4.68
C LYS A 246 15.85 3.49 -5.11
N LEU A 247 15.07 3.50 -6.19
CA LEU A 247 14.53 2.27 -6.77
C LEU A 247 15.65 1.35 -7.26
N GLN A 248 16.65 1.90 -7.96
CA GLN A 248 17.80 1.14 -8.47
C GLN A 248 18.59 0.45 -7.35
N GLU A 249 18.76 1.10 -6.19
CA GLU A 249 19.47 0.52 -5.04
C GLU A 249 18.82 -0.76 -4.48
N MET A 250 17.49 -0.90 -4.60
CA MET A 250 16.79 -2.11 -4.18
C MET A 250 17.03 -3.31 -5.09
N LYS A 251 17.59 -3.10 -6.30
CA LYS A 251 17.69 -4.09 -7.38
C LYS A 251 16.39 -4.87 -7.63
N PRO A 252 15.28 -4.16 -7.89
CA PRO A 252 14.02 -4.78 -8.24
C PRO A 252 14.15 -5.56 -9.55
N ALA A 253 13.31 -6.57 -9.74
CA ALA A 253 13.27 -7.40 -10.95
C ALA A 253 12.05 -7.11 -11.83
N PHE A 254 11.00 -6.50 -11.29
CA PHE A 254 9.78 -6.15 -12.02
C PHE A 254 9.14 -4.87 -11.49
N LEU A 255 8.23 -4.30 -12.30
CA LEU A 255 7.35 -3.18 -11.94
C LEU A 255 5.90 -3.54 -12.26
N ARG A 256 5.02 -3.54 -11.23
CA ARG A 256 3.56 -3.56 -11.37
C ARG A 256 3.04 -2.14 -11.55
N PHE A 257 2.36 -1.86 -12.66
CA PHE A 257 1.81 -0.54 -12.97
C PHE A 257 0.57 -0.65 -13.90
N PRO A 258 -0.26 0.40 -14.03
CA PRO A 258 -0.32 1.59 -13.19
C PRO A 258 -1.22 1.28 -11.99
N GLY A 259 -0.93 0.17 -11.30
CA GLY A 259 -1.85 -0.64 -10.51
C GLY A 259 -2.53 0.05 -9.35
N GLY A 260 -3.12 -0.77 -8.49
CA GLY A 260 -3.94 -0.34 -7.38
C GLY A 260 -5.31 0.18 -7.83
N CYS A 261 -5.95 0.89 -6.90
CA CYS A 261 -7.32 1.37 -7.03
C CYS A 261 -7.54 2.29 -8.25
N ILE A 262 -6.49 2.97 -8.75
CA ILE A 262 -6.61 3.90 -9.88
C ILE A 262 -6.96 3.20 -11.20
N VAL A 263 -6.63 1.91 -11.35
CA VAL A 263 -7.00 1.13 -12.54
C VAL A 263 -8.51 1.00 -12.64
N GLU A 264 -9.17 0.77 -11.50
CA GLU A 264 -10.61 0.55 -11.41
C GLU A 264 -11.40 1.84 -11.64
N GLY A 265 -10.95 2.94 -11.03
CA GLY A 265 -11.72 4.18 -10.92
C GLY A 265 -13.00 4.00 -10.09
N PHE A 266 -13.81 5.06 -10.03
CA PHE A 266 -15.11 5.06 -9.33
C PHE A 266 -16.29 5.48 -10.22
N THR A 267 -16.00 5.97 -11.42
CA THR A 267 -16.89 6.05 -12.58
C THR A 267 -16.20 5.44 -13.80
N LYS A 268 -16.94 5.14 -14.87
CA LYS A 268 -16.36 4.53 -16.07
C LYS A 268 -15.33 5.45 -16.73
N GLU A 269 -15.55 6.75 -16.63
CA GLU A 269 -14.71 7.80 -17.21
C GLU A 269 -13.38 7.95 -16.45
N THR A 270 -13.39 7.69 -15.14
CA THR A 270 -12.21 7.73 -14.25
C THR A 270 -11.37 6.46 -14.26
N ALA A 271 -11.83 5.38 -14.90
CA ALA A 271 -11.02 4.19 -15.07
C ALA A 271 -9.78 4.50 -15.94
N MET A 272 -8.63 3.96 -15.52
CA MET A 272 -7.38 4.14 -16.24
C MET A 272 -7.37 3.30 -17.52
N LEU A 273 -7.18 3.95 -18.67
CA LEU A 273 -7.13 3.31 -19.99
C LEU A 273 -5.83 3.66 -20.70
N PHE A 274 -5.17 2.67 -21.29
CA PHE A 274 -3.88 2.81 -21.97
C PHE A 274 -3.90 3.96 -22.99
N LYS A 275 -4.91 4.00 -23.86
CA LYS A 275 -4.99 5.00 -24.95
C LYS A 275 -5.04 6.45 -24.48
N LYS A 276 -5.39 6.70 -23.21
CA LYS A 276 -5.43 8.02 -22.58
C LYS A 276 -4.06 8.47 -22.05
N THR A 277 -3.07 7.59 -22.03
CA THR A 277 -1.78 7.79 -21.34
C THR A 277 -0.57 7.87 -22.27
N VAL A 278 -0.76 7.76 -23.59
CA VAL A 278 0.31 7.83 -24.59
C VAL A 278 0.12 8.97 -25.57
N GLY A 279 1.16 9.29 -26.34
CA GLY A 279 1.20 10.44 -27.23
C GLY A 279 1.71 11.72 -26.55
N PRO A 280 1.63 12.86 -27.22
CA PRO A 280 2.06 14.14 -26.66
C PRO A 280 1.29 14.49 -25.39
N VAL A 281 1.99 14.90 -24.32
CA VAL A 281 1.36 15.13 -23.00
C VAL A 281 0.23 16.18 -23.01
N TRP A 282 0.30 17.18 -23.90
CA TRP A 282 -0.77 18.18 -24.05
C TRP A 282 -2.03 17.66 -24.76
N GLU A 283 -1.97 16.44 -25.30
CA GLU A 283 -3.12 15.74 -25.92
C GLU A 283 -3.67 14.62 -25.01
N ARG A 284 -3.00 14.27 -23.91
CA ARG A 284 -3.46 13.21 -22.99
C ARG A 284 -4.60 13.71 -22.10
N PRO A 285 -5.83 13.14 -22.14
CA PRO A 285 -6.93 13.57 -21.29
C PRO A 285 -6.59 13.44 -19.80
N SER A 286 -6.90 14.45 -18.99
CA SER A 286 -6.79 14.36 -17.53
C SER A 286 -8.04 13.70 -16.94
N HIS A 287 -7.93 13.09 -15.76
CA HIS A 287 -9.08 12.56 -15.03
C HIS A 287 -8.82 12.57 -13.53
N TRP A 288 -9.89 12.50 -12.75
CA TRP A 288 -9.80 12.43 -11.30
C TRP A 288 -9.40 11.02 -10.85
N LEU A 289 -8.36 10.93 -10.03
CA LEU A 289 -7.94 9.68 -9.41
C LEU A 289 -8.74 9.41 -8.14
N LEU A 290 -8.77 8.15 -7.75
CA LEU A 290 -9.40 7.70 -6.52
C LEU A 290 -8.71 8.27 -5.25
N TRP A 291 -7.52 8.86 -5.42
CA TRP A 291 -6.70 9.44 -4.36
C TRP A 291 -6.75 10.98 -4.29
N HIS A 292 -7.92 11.56 -4.52
CA HIS A 292 -8.24 12.96 -4.21
C HIS A 292 -7.54 14.04 -5.06
N TYR A 293 -6.98 13.70 -6.23
CA TYR A 293 -6.48 14.71 -7.18
C TYR A 293 -6.69 14.29 -8.63
N ARG A 294 -6.57 15.27 -9.52
CA ARG A 294 -6.61 15.06 -10.97
C ARG A 294 -5.22 14.72 -11.48
N THR A 295 -5.08 13.60 -12.19
CA THR A 295 -3.85 13.29 -12.92
C THR A 295 -3.89 13.91 -14.31
N THR A 296 -2.74 14.40 -14.75
CA THR A 296 -2.49 14.89 -16.10
C THR A 296 -2.14 13.77 -17.08
N ASN A 297 -1.95 12.53 -16.57
CA ASN A 297 -1.40 11.40 -17.33
C ASN A 297 -0.02 11.72 -17.95
N GLY A 298 0.76 12.59 -17.28
CA GLY A 298 2.14 12.90 -17.65
C GLY A 298 3.06 11.69 -17.51
N LEU A 299 2.91 10.95 -16.41
CA LEU A 299 3.46 9.61 -16.22
C LEU A 299 2.51 8.58 -16.84
N GLY A 300 2.75 8.20 -18.08
CA GLY A 300 1.91 7.29 -18.83
C GLY A 300 2.57 5.95 -19.13
N PHE A 301 1.89 5.13 -19.93
CA PHE A 301 2.33 3.77 -20.26
C PHE A 301 3.73 3.71 -20.87
N HIS A 302 4.10 4.69 -21.72
CA HIS A 302 5.44 4.78 -22.29
C HIS A 302 6.50 5.01 -21.21
N GLU A 303 6.25 5.96 -20.31
CA GLU A 303 7.21 6.34 -19.27
C GLU A 303 7.42 5.20 -18.25
N TYR A 304 6.40 4.40 -17.95
CA TYR A 304 6.56 3.17 -17.15
C TYR A 304 7.40 2.10 -17.85
N LEU A 305 7.17 1.85 -19.14
CA LEU A 305 7.97 0.89 -19.91
C LEU A 305 9.42 1.35 -20.07
N GLN A 306 9.64 2.66 -20.24
CA GLN A 306 10.98 3.23 -20.27
C GLN A 306 11.70 3.05 -18.93
N LEU A 307 11.00 3.26 -17.81
CA LEU A 307 11.56 2.98 -16.47
C LEU A 307 11.94 1.50 -16.33
N CYS A 308 11.10 0.58 -16.83
CA CYS A 308 11.41 -0.84 -16.82
C CYS A 308 12.68 -1.13 -17.62
N GLU A 309 12.84 -0.57 -18.81
CA GLU A 309 14.05 -0.74 -19.62
C GLU A 309 15.29 -0.15 -18.93
N ASP A 310 15.18 1.07 -18.41
CA ASP A 310 16.28 1.79 -17.78
C ASP A 310 16.84 1.08 -16.54
N LEU A 311 15.96 0.38 -15.80
CA LEU A 311 16.30 -0.39 -14.60
C LEU A 311 16.41 -1.91 -14.85
N ASN A 312 16.24 -2.36 -16.10
CA ASN A 312 16.22 -3.77 -16.49
C ASN A 312 15.19 -4.61 -15.69
N LEU A 313 13.95 -4.14 -15.68
CA LEU A 313 12.79 -4.74 -15.01
C LEU A 313 11.87 -5.44 -16.02
N GLN A 314 11.19 -6.49 -15.56
CA GLN A 314 10.02 -7.01 -16.24
C GLN A 314 8.82 -6.10 -15.99
N ALA A 315 8.13 -5.70 -17.06
CA ALA A 315 6.85 -5.00 -16.93
C ALA A 315 5.72 -5.98 -16.58
N LEU A 316 4.96 -5.63 -15.54
CA LEU A 316 3.66 -6.20 -15.19
C LEU A 316 2.61 -5.09 -15.36
N TYR A 317 1.81 -5.21 -16.42
CA TYR A 317 0.74 -4.26 -16.69
C TYR A 317 -0.56 -4.72 -16.03
N VAL A 318 -1.25 -3.82 -15.35
CA VAL A 318 -2.58 -4.04 -14.77
C VAL A 318 -3.62 -3.36 -15.66
N CYS A 319 -4.52 -4.13 -16.26
CA CYS A 319 -5.64 -3.59 -17.04
C CYS A 319 -6.92 -3.57 -16.23
N ASN A 320 -7.82 -2.62 -16.51
CA ASN A 320 -9.16 -2.62 -15.93
C ASN A 320 -9.91 -3.90 -16.37
N CYS A 321 -10.63 -4.55 -15.47
CA CYS A 321 -11.36 -5.78 -15.79
C CYS A 321 -12.82 -5.55 -16.24
N GLY A 322 -13.21 -4.32 -16.56
CA GLY A 322 -14.59 -3.94 -16.93
C GLY A 322 -15.50 -3.66 -15.75
N MET A 323 -14.92 -3.18 -14.65
CA MET A 323 -15.64 -2.74 -13.46
C MET A 323 -14.87 -1.68 -12.68
N THR A 324 -15.61 -0.87 -11.92
CA THR A 324 -15.05 0.13 -10.98
C THR A 324 -14.91 -0.46 -9.58
N CYS A 325 -14.22 0.29 -8.70
CA CYS A 325 -13.89 -0.14 -7.35
C CYS A 325 -15.11 -0.63 -6.54
N GLN A 326 -15.13 -1.94 -6.24
CA GLN A 326 -16.24 -2.56 -5.50
C GLN A 326 -16.42 -1.95 -4.10
N GLY A 327 -15.32 -1.59 -3.44
CA GLY A 327 -15.33 -0.96 -2.11
C GLY A 327 -16.00 0.42 -2.08
N ARG A 328 -16.11 1.10 -3.23
CA ARG A 328 -16.68 2.46 -3.38
C ARG A 328 -17.97 2.45 -4.22
N GLY A 329 -18.57 1.27 -4.36
CA GLY A 329 -19.78 1.05 -5.15
C GLY A 329 -19.43 0.59 -6.57
N PRO A 330 -19.74 -0.68 -6.92
CA PRO A 330 -19.36 -1.22 -8.22
C PRO A 330 -20.27 -0.68 -9.34
N ILE A 331 -19.65 -0.32 -10.46
CA ILE A 331 -20.30 -0.11 -11.74
C ILE A 331 -19.74 -1.16 -12.70
N TYR A 332 -20.66 -1.89 -13.33
CA TYR A 332 -20.32 -2.94 -14.29
C TYR A 332 -20.42 -2.42 -15.72
N PHE A 333 -19.40 -2.71 -16.52
CA PHE A 333 -19.37 -2.31 -17.92
C PHE A 333 -20.27 -3.27 -18.72
N ASN A 334 -20.97 -2.72 -19.72
CA ASN A 334 -21.82 -3.48 -20.64
C ASN A 334 -20.99 -4.16 -21.74
N ASP A 335 -21.61 -4.99 -22.58
CA ASP A 335 -20.91 -5.79 -23.59
C ASP A 335 -20.04 -4.95 -24.56
N ASN A 336 -20.53 -3.80 -25.04
CA ASN A 336 -19.74 -2.94 -25.93
C ASN A 336 -18.57 -2.29 -25.19
N GLU A 337 -18.78 -1.88 -23.95
CA GLU A 337 -17.72 -1.32 -23.11
C GLU A 337 -16.68 -2.38 -22.74
N MET A 338 -17.08 -3.65 -22.60
CA MET A 338 -16.16 -4.78 -22.43
C MET A 338 -15.30 -5.00 -23.68
N GLU A 339 -15.89 -4.91 -24.88
CA GLU A 339 -15.12 -4.95 -26.14
C GLU A 339 -14.08 -3.82 -26.19
N ASP A 340 -14.45 -2.61 -25.75
CA ASP A 340 -13.53 -1.48 -25.67
C ASP A 340 -12.38 -1.72 -24.68
N ILE A 341 -12.62 -2.34 -23.52
CA ILE A 341 -11.59 -2.70 -22.54
C ILE A 341 -10.65 -3.77 -23.09
N ILE A 342 -11.18 -4.79 -23.75
CA ILE A 342 -10.37 -5.83 -24.40
C ILE A 342 -9.49 -5.21 -25.48
N GLN A 343 -10.05 -4.34 -26.33
CA GLN A 343 -9.29 -3.67 -27.38
C GLN A 343 -8.25 -2.71 -26.81
N ASP A 344 -8.55 -1.94 -25.76
CA ASP A 344 -7.58 -1.05 -25.11
C ASP A 344 -6.39 -1.84 -24.53
N THR A 345 -6.65 -3.04 -23.99
CA THR A 345 -5.60 -3.94 -23.50
C THR A 345 -4.76 -4.51 -24.65
N LEU A 346 -5.39 -4.97 -25.74
CA LEU A 346 -4.67 -5.42 -26.95
C LEU A 346 -3.84 -4.29 -27.59
N ASP A 347 -4.37 -3.08 -27.59
CA ASP A 347 -3.72 -1.85 -28.07
C ASP A 347 -2.47 -1.52 -27.22
N ALA A 348 -2.55 -1.68 -25.89
CA ALA A 348 -1.41 -1.52 -24.99
C ALA A 348 -0.30 -2.54 -25.28
N LEU A 349 -0.67 -3.80 -25.53
CA LEU A 349 0.28 -4.85 -25.90
C LEU A 349 0.87 -4.65 -27.30
N GLU A 350 0.10 -4.17 -28.28
CA GLU A 350 0.61 -3.79 -29.60
C GLU A 350 1.55 -2.59 -29.50
N TYR A 351 1.26 -1.62 -28.63
CA TYR A 351 2.16 -0.51 -28.34
C TYR A 351 3.50 -1.00 -27.81
N ALA A 352 3.49 -1.91 -26.84
CA ALA A 352 4.72 -2.43 -26.24
C ALA A 352 5.50 -3.31 -27.23
N MET A 353 4.85 -4.28 -27.87
CA MET A 353 5.51 -5.39 -28.58
C MET A 353 5.42 -5.33 -30.10
N GLY A 354 4.50 -4.53 -30.66
CA GLY A 354 4.19 -4.50 -32.08
C GLY A 354 5.31 -3.89 -32.95
N SER A 355 5.25 -4.20 -34.25
CA SER A 355 6.18 -3.62 -35.23
C SER A 355 5.92 -2.12 -35.43
N VAL A 356 6.93 -1.40 -35.91
CA VAL A 356 6.80 0.03 -36.22
C VAL A 356 5.79 0.35 -37.33
N ASP A 357 5.35 -0.66 -38.08
CA ASP A 357 4.33 -0.54 -39.14
C ASP A 357 2.90 -0.69 -38.60
N SER A 358 2.74 -1.19 -37.37
CA SER A 358 1.43 -1.23 -36.71
C SER A 358 1.03 0.15 -36.20
N LYS A 359 -0.26 0.32 -35.88
CA LYS A 359 -0.78 1.60 -35.39
C LYS A 359 -0.06 2.01 -34.10
N TRP A 360 -0.03 1.12 -33.12
CA TRP A 360 0.50 1.45 -31.80
C TRP A 360 2.02 1.31 -31.73
N GLY A 361 2.63 0.37 -32.45
CA GLY A 361 4.08 0.29 -32.56
C GLY A 361 4.68 1.46 -33.35
N GLY A 362 3.95 2.00 -34.33
CA GLY A 362 4.30 3.25 -35.02
C GLY A 362 4.21 4.48 -34.10
N LEU A 363 3.24 4.53 -33.19
CA LEU A 363 3.17 5.57 -32.16
C LEU A 363 4.34 5.45 -31.18
N ARG A 364 4.67 4.26 -30.69
CA ARG A 364 5.85 4.02 -29.84
C ARG A 364 7.13 4.54 -30.50
N ALA A 365 7.32 4.22 -31.79
CA ALA A 365 8.45 4.69 -32.57
C ALA A 365 8.50 6.22 -32.70
N SER A 366 7.36 6.88 -32.94
CA SER A 366 7.30 8.35 -33.04
C SER A 366 7.50 9.06 -31.69
N MET A 367 7.22 8.37 -30.58
CA MET A 367 7.56 8.80 -29.23
C MET A 367 9.04 8.61 -28.87
N GLY A 368 9.88 8.13 -29.80
CA GLY A 368 11.32 8.04 -29.65
C GLY A 368 11.85 6.63 -29.38
N HIS A 369 10.99 5.61 -29.30
CA HIS A 369 11.39 4.24 -29.01
C HIS A 369 10.92 3.25 -30.10
N PRO A 370 11.69 3.06 -31.19
CA PRO A 370 11.28 2.19 -32.29
C PRO A 370 11.34 0.70 -31.95
N ALA A 371 12.22 0.28 -31.03
CA ALA A 371 12.33 -1.12 -30.63
C ALA A 371 11.12 -1.54 -29.79
N PRO A 372 10.69 -2.81 -29.83
CA PRO A 372 9.69 -3.30 -28.88
C PRO A 372 10.21 -3.23 -27.43
N PHE A 373 9.35 -2.85 -26.50
CA PHE A 373 9.58 -3.04 -25.06
C PHE A 373 9.37 -4.50 -24.65
N SER A 374 9.94 -4.89 -23.52
CA SER A 374 9.66 -6.18 -22.89
C SER A 374 8.50 -6.05 -21.91
N ILE A 375 7.44 -6.82 -22.12
CA ILE A 375 6.34 -7.00 -21.18
C ILE A 375 6.07 -8.49 -21.02
N LYS A 376 5.98 -8.94 -19.77
CA LYS A 376 5.94 -10.36 -19.43
C LYS A 376 4.65 -10.78 -18.75
N TYR A 377 4.08 -9.87 -17.96
CA TYR A 377 2.92 -10.15 -17.12
C TYR A 377 1.79 -9.20 -17.44
N LEU A 378 0.57 -9.75 -17.44
CA LEU A 378 -0.68 -9.00 -17.47
C LEU A 378 -1.52 -9.41 -16.27
N GLU A 379 -1.83 -8.46 -15.41
CA GLU A 379 -2.84 -8.60 -14.37
C GLU A 379 -4.16 -8.01 -14.85
N ILE A 380 -5.25 -8.74 -14.64
CA ILE A 380 -6.59 -8.35 -15.10
C ILE A 380 -7.42 -8.01 -13.87
N GLY A 381 -7.69 -6.72 -13.66
CA GLY A 381 -8.40 -6.22 -12.48
C GLY A 381 -7.49 -5.91 -11.29
N ASN A 382 -8.07 -5.33 -10.25
CA ASN A 382 -7.41 -5.05 -8.98
C ASN A 382 -8.44 -5.20 -7.86
N GLU A 383 -8.16 -5.99 -6.82
CA GLU A 383 -9.04 -6.20 -5.65
C GLU A 383 -10.53 -6.51 -5.99
N ASN A 384 -10.78 -7.10 -7.15
CA ASN A 384 -12.10 -7.45 -7.65
C ASN A 384 -12.43 -8.92 -7.37
N SER A 385 -13.65 -9.23 -6.95
CA SER A 385 -14.05 -10.59 -6.59
C SER A 385 -15.47 -10.94 -7.00
N GLY A 386 -15.74 -12.25 -6.98
CA GLY A 386 -17.07 -12.81 -7.20
C GLY A 386 -17.45 -13.01 -8.67
N PRO A 387 -18.70 -13.46 -8.94
CA PRO A 387 -19.08 -13.95 -10.27
C PRO A 387 -18.94 -12.94 -11.42
N GLU A 388 -19.15 -11.66 -11.12
CA GLU A 388 -19.01 -10.58 -12.11
C GLU A 388 -17.56 -10.37 -12.54
N TYR A 389 -16.60 -10.56 -11.63
CA TYR A 389 -15.16 -10.54 -11.93
C TYR A 389 -14.76 -11.79 -12.70
N GLU A 390 -15.13 -12.99 -12.21
CA GLU A 390 -14.81 -14.28 -12.85
C GLU A 390 -15.19 -14.30 -14.33
N SER A 391 -16.38 -13.80 -14.66
CA SER A 391 -16.89 -13.75 -16.04
C SER A 391 -16.10 -12.79 -16.94
N ARG A 392 -15.73 -11.61 -16.43
CA ARG A 392 -15.01 -10.58 -17.21
C ARG A 392 -13.53 -10.92 -17.37
N PHE A 393 -12.91 -11.41 -16.30
CA PHE A 393 -11.55 -11.95 -16.32
C PHE A 393 -11.40 -12.97 -17.45
N GLU A 394 -12.31 -13.94 -17.55
CA GLU A 394 -12.22 -14.99 -18.56
C GLU A 394 -12.43 -14.47 -20.00
N GLN A 395 -13.23 -13.41 -20.19
CA GLN A 395 -13.38 -12.76 -21.50
C GLN A 395 -12.08 -12.09 -21.95
N ILE A 396 -11.49 -11.28 -21.07
CA ILE A 396 -10.23 -10.58 -21.34
C ILE A 396 -9.11 -11.59 -21.54
N ARG A 397 -8.94 -12.55 -20.61
CA ARG A 397 -7.91 -13.60 -20.69
C ARG A 397 -7.94 -14.34 -22.02
N LYS A 398 -9.12 -14.77 -22.47
CA LYS A 398 -9.27 -15.49 -23.75
C LYS A 398 -8.86 -14.63 -24.94
N ALA A 399 -9.28 -13.37 -24.97
CA ALA A 399 -8.95 -12.46 -26.06
C ALA A 399 -7.44 -12.20 -26.11
N ILE A 400 -6.81 -11.94 -24.97
CA ILE A 400 -5.36 -11.69 -24.89
C ILE A 400 -4.56 -12.92 -25.30
N LEU A 401 -4.84 -14.10 -24.75
CA LEU A 401 -4.08 -15.31 -25.06
C LEU A 401 -4.30 -15.83 -26.49
N ASN A 402 -5.33 -15.36 -27.19
CA ASN A 402 -5.50 -15.64 -28.61
C ASN A 402 -4.44 -14.94 -29.46
N GLU A 403 -4.05 -13.72 -29.10
CA GLU A 403 -3.06 -12.92 -29.83
C GLU A 403 -1.65 -13.02 -29.23
N TYR A 404 -1.55 -13.14 -27.91
CA TYR A 404 -0.31 -13.19 -27.13
C TYR A 404 -0.28 -14.45 -26.26
N PRO A 405 -0.10 -15.64 -26.85
CA PRO A 405 -0.23 -16.93 -26.15
C PRO A 405 0.85 -17.17 -25.08
N ASP A 406 1.95 -16.42 -25.11
CA ASP A 406 3.06 -16.53 -24.15
C ASP A 406 2.93 -15.55 -22.96
N MET A 407 1.87 -14.72 -22.93
CA MET A 407 1.63 -13.78 -21.83
C MET A 407 1.29 -14.54 -20.54
N LEU A 408 1.96 -14.19 -19.43
CA LEU A 408 1.62 -14.73 -18.11
C LEU A 408 0.48 -13.93 -17.49
N ILE A 409 -0.61 -14.61 -17.14
CA ILE A 409 -1.83 -13.98 -16.65
C ILE A 409 -1.91 -14.07 -15.13
N ILE A 410 -2.10 -12.92 -14.50
CA ILE A 410 -2.29 -12.76 -13.07
C ILE A 410 -3.77 -12.45 -12.77
N SER A 411 -4.33 -13.16 -11.78
CA SER A 411 -5.66 -12.89 -11.22
C SER A 411 -5.52 -12.29 -9.83
N ASN A 412 -6.29 -11.26 -9.51
CA ASN A 412 -6.31 -10.68 -8.15
C ASN A 412 -7.22 -11.47 -7.16
N ASP A 413 -7.81 -12.59 -7.57
CA ASP A 413 -8.73 -13.41 -6.75
C ASP A 413 -8.40 -14.90 -6.83
N HIS A 414 -8.50 -15.58 -5.68
CA HIS A 414 -8.34 -17.04 -5.56
C HIS A 414 -9.66 -17.74 -5.86
N SER A 415 -9.99 -17.87 -7.15
CA SER A 415 -11.15 -18.64 -7.59
C SER A 415 -10.73 -19.87 -8.40
N GLU A 416 -11.35 -21.02 -8.12
CA GLU A 416 -11.18 -22.23 -8.95
C GLU A 416 -11.71 -22.04 -10.38
N ARG A 417 -12.49 -20.98 -10.61
CA ARG A 417 -13.06 -20.64 -11.92
C ARG A 417 -12.17 -19.72 -12.74
N THR A 418 -11.22 -19.02 -12.12
CA THR A 418 -10.26 -18.13 -12.80
C THR A 418 -8.99 -18.90 -13.11
N LYS A 419 -8.82 -19.31 -14.38
CA LYS A 419 -7.59 -19.95 -14.84
C LYS A 419 -6.50 -18.88 -15.01
N CYS A 420 -5.50 -18.90 -14.14
CA CYS A 420 -4.37 -17.97 -14.16
C CYS A 420 -3.06 -18.72 -13.92
N ASP A 421 -1.95 -18.07 -14.28
CA ASP A 421 -0.60 -18.56 -14.00
C ASP A 421 -0.18 -18.18 -12.58
N ILE A 422 -0.59 -16.99 -12.14
CA ILE A 422 -0.26 -16.41 -10.84
C ILE A 422 -1.52 -15.79 -10.20
N VAL A 423 -1.64 -15.87 -8.88
CA VAL A 423 -2.64 -15.15 -8.08
C VAL A 423 -1.98 -14.06 -7.24
N ASP A 424 -2.63 -12.90 -7.15
CA ASP A 424 -2.17 -11.75 -6.36
C ASP A 424 -2.80 -11.72 -4.96
N ASP A 425 -1.95 -11.65 -3.92
CA ASP A 425 -2.31 -11.58 -2.51
C ASP A 425 -1.94 -10.22 -1.89
N HIS A 426 -2.89 -9.60 -1.19
CA HIS A 426 -2.71 -8.32 -0.51
C HIS A 426 -2.81 -8.45 1.02
N PHE A 427 -1.85 -7.90 1.77
CA PHE A 427 -1.80 -7.98 3.23
C PHE A 427 -1.44 -6.64 3.89
N TYR A 428 -2.39 -6.05 4.60
CA TYR A 428 -2.17 -4.87 5.45
C TYR A 428 -2.57 -5.17 6.89
N ASN A 429 -1.62 -5.18 7.81
CA ASN A 429 -1.89 -5.64 9.18
C ASN A 429 -0.90 -5.08 10.24
N MET A 430 -0.99 -5.56 11.47
CA MET A 430 -0.03 -5.27 12.55
C MET A 430 1.23 -6.16 12.45
N PRO A 431 2.37 -5.79 13.05
CA PRO A 431 3.61 -6.58 13.00
C PRO A 431 3.44 -8.07 13.36
N GLU A 432 2.62 -8.35 14.37
CA GLU A 432 2.39 -9.71 14.88
C GLU A 432 1.72 -10.61 13.84
N PHE A 433 0.92 -10.07 12.93
CA PHE A 433 0.35 -10.87 11.84
C PHE A 433 1.44 -11.42 10.93
N TYR A 434 2.41 -10.59 10.54
CA TYR A 434 3.52 -10.98 9.68
C TYR A 434 4.43 -12.01 10.36
N ALA A 435 4.68 -11.83 11.67
CA ALA A 435 5.46 -12.78 12.46
C ALA A 435 4.77 -14.15 12.64
N GLU A 436 3.44 -14.19 12.71
CA GLU A 436 2.66 -15.45 12.78
C GLU A 436 2.59 -16.18 11.46
N ASN A 437 2.57 -15.42 10.36
CA ASN A 437 2.32 -15.95 9.03
C ASN A 437 3.59 -16.22 8.23
N VAL A 438 4.75 -16.35 8.88
CA VAL A 438 6.01 -16.76 8.22
C VAL A 438 5.85 -18.08 7.47
N GLY A 439 5.05 -19.01 8.01
CA GLY A 439 4.77 -20.31 7.40
C GLY A 439 3.58 -20.34 6.44
N LEU A 440 2.99 -19.19 6.08
CA LEU A 440 1.72 -19.13 5.33
C LEU A 440 1.76 -19.97 4.03
N TYR A 441 2.89 -19.95 3.33
CA TYR A 441 3.05 -20.67 2.06
C TYR A 441 3.75 -22.03 2.19
N ASP A 442 4.19 -22.43 3.39
CA ASP A 442 4.92 -23.69 3.60
C ASP A 442 4.08 -24.91 3.19
N ASN A 443 2.77 -24.85 3.42
CA ASN A 443 1.80 -25.90 3.06
C ASN A 443 0.87 -25.50 1.91
N TYR A 444 1.20 -24.45 1.15
CA TYR A 444 0.43 -24.06 -0.03
C TYR A 444 0.33 -25.25 -1.01
N ASP A 445 -0.83 -25.44 -1.64
CA ASP A 445 -1.02 -26.54 -2.57
C ASP A 445 -0.20 -26.29 -3.85
N ARG A 446 0.84 -27.09 -4.09
CA ARG A 446 1.74 -26.91 -5.23
C ARG A 446 1.07 -27.20 -6.59
N THR A 447 -0.17 -27.68 -6.60
CA THR A 447 -0.99 -27.82 -7.82
C THR A 447 -1.76 -26.55 -8.19
N LYS A 448 -1.89 -25.59 -7.26
CA LYS A 448 -2.49 -24.29 -7.49
C LYS A 448 -1.54 -23.34 -8.24
N PRO A 449 -2.06 -22.23 -8.80
CA PRO A 449 -1.26 -21.18 -9.42
C PRO A 449 -0.09 -20.73 -8.54
N ASP A 450 0.92 -20.14 -9.17
CA ASP A 450 1.98 -19.47 -8.44
C ASP A 450 1.43 -18.21 -7.75
N VAL A 451 2.20 -17.64 -6.82
CA VAL A 451 1.73 -16.53 -5.98
C VAL A 451 2.60 -15.30 -6.20
N TYR A 452 1.92 -14.17 -6.34
CA TYR A 452 2.47 -12.84 -6.23
C TYR A 452 1.88 -12.19 -4.98
N ILE A 453 2.72 -11.66 -4.09
CA ILE A 453 2.26 -10.83 -2.97
C ILE A 453 2.37 -9.37 -3.41
N GLY A 454 1.37 -8.87 -4.12
CA GLY A 454 1.43 -7.59 -4.81
C GLY A 454 1.41 -6.39 -3.91
N GLU A 455 0.81 -6.53 -2.74
CA GLU A 455 0.72 -5.45 -1.77
C GLU A 455 0.92 -5.99 -0.36
N PHE A 456 1.93 -5.50 0.35
CA PHE A 456 1.98 -5.67 1.79
C PHE A 456 2.68 -4.53 2.51
N ALA A 457 2.15 -4.17 3.67
CA ALA A 457 2.76 -3.23 4.61
C ALA A 457 2.11 -3.30 5.99
N VAL A 458 2.90 -3.12 7.04
CA VAL A 458 2.35 -2.88 8.38
C VAL A 458 1.64 -1.51 8.40
N ASN A 459 0.33 -1.51 8.60
CA ASN A 459 -0.50 -0.30 8.64
C ASN A 459 -1.20 -0.08 10.00
N GLN A 460 -0.73 -0.78 11.04
CA GLN A 460 -1.24 -0.69 12.42
C GLN A 460 -0.06 -0.70 13.41
N THR A 461 -0.06 0.23 14.37
CA THR A 461 0.84 0.37 15.55
C THR A 461 2.29 0.85 15.34
N TYR A 462 3.02 0.34 14.35
CA TYR A 462 4.44 0.64 14.11
C TYR A 462 4.71 1.05 12.65
N GLU A 463 3.74 1.73 12.04
CA GLU A 463 3.77 2.10 10.62
C GLU A 463 5.02 2.94 10.29
N GLY A 464 5.86 2.46 9.36
CA GLY A 464 7.09 3.16 8.96
C GLY A 464 8.26 3.05 9.95
N GLN A 465 8.16 2.18 10.97
CA GLN A 465 9.18 2.03 12.03
C GLN A 465 9.91 0.69 11.96
N LEU A 466 11.01 0.54 12.71
CA LEU A 466 11.86 -0.65 12.66
C LEU A 466 11.11 -1.94 13.01
N ARG A 467 10.24 -1.95 14.02
CA ARG A 467 9.50 -3.17 14.40
C ARG A 467 8.64 -3.69 13.24
N ALA A 468 8.01 -2.78 12.48
CA ALA A 468 7.29 -3.14 11.27
C ALA A 468 8.22 -3.80 10.25
N ALA A 469 9.33 -3.15 9.91
CA ALA A 469 10.30 -3.66 8.94
C ALA A 469 10.86 -5.05 9.31
N VAL A 470 11.17 -5.30 10.58
CA VAL A 470 11.66 -6.61 11.03
C VAL A 470 10.56 -7.67 10.92
N SER A 471 9.31 -7.34 11.25
CA SER A 471 8.18 -8.28 11.10
C SER A 471 7.87 -8.59 9.63
N GLU A 472 7.94 -7.60 8.75
CA GLU A 472 7.81 -7.76 7.30
C GLU A 472 8.94 -8.64 6.76
N ALA A 473 10.17 -8.46 7.25
CA ALA A 473 11.30 -9.33 6.92
C ALA A 473 11.05 -10.79 7.34
N MET A 474 10.38 -11.03 8.48
CA MET A 474 9.99 -12.38 8.87
C MET A 474 9.04 -13.00 7.83
N PHE A 475 8.07 -12.23 7.35
CA PHE A 475 7.14 -12.70 6.32
C PHE A 475 7.87 -12.97 5.00
N MET A 476 8.81 -12.09 4.62
CA MET A 476 9.67 -12.27 3.44
C MET A 476 10.57 -13.51 3.51
N VAL A 477 10.98 -13.95 4.70
CA VAL A 477 11.66 -15.26 4.88
C VAL A 477 10.75 -16.41 4.43
N GLY A 478 9.45 -16.34 4.75
CA GLY A 478 8.43 -17.26 4.27
C GLY A 478 8.32 -17.30 2.75
N PHE A 479 8.41 -16.13 2.10
CA PHE A 479 8.42 -16.04 0.63
C PHE A 479 9.65 -16.74 0.05
N GLU A 480 10.84 -16.43 0.57
CA GLU A 480 12.08 -17.02 0.05
C GLU A 480 12.15 -18.54 0.26
N ARG A 481 11.56 -19.05 1.36
CA ARG A 481 11.45 -20.49 1.65
C ARG A 481 10.53 -21.24 0.69
N ASN A 482 9.69 -20.52 -0.06
CA ASN A 482 8.66 -21.07 -0.93
C ASN A 482 8.74 -20.52 -2.35
N GLN A 483 9.94 -20.17 -2.84
CA GLN A 483 10.14 -19.66 -4.21
C GLN A 483 9.78 -20.66 -5.32
N ASP A 484 9.47 -21.92 -4.98
CA ASP A 484 8.80 -22.85 -5.90
C ASP A 484 7.40 -22.37 -6.29
N LYS A 485 6.72 -21.63 -5.41
CA LYS A 485 5.35 -21.13 -5.59
C LYS A 485 5.24 -19.60 -5.48
N VAL A 486 5.88 -18.98 -4.51
CA VAL A 486 5.93 -17.52 -4.36
C VAL A 486 6.95 -16.95 -5.33
N LYS A 487 6.49 -16.33 -6.41
CA LYS A 487 7.35 -15.88 -7.51
C LYS A 487 7.69 -14.41 -7.47
N MET A 488 6.87 -13.61 -6.81
CA MET A 488 6.90 -12.14 -6.87
C MET A 488 6.38 -11.56 -5.56
N CYS A 489 6.90 -10.41 -5.14
CA CYS A 489 6.36 -9.59 -4.06
C CYS A 489 6.75 -8.12 -4.22
N SER A 490 5.91 -7.24 -3.69
CA SER A 490 6.14 -5.79 -3.65
C SER A 490 5.51 -5.15 -2.42
N TYR A 491 6.22 -4.17 -1.86
CA TYR A 491 5.67 -3.31 -0.81
C TYR A 491 4.71 -2.31 -1.43
N ALA A 492 3.63 -1.97 -0.73
CA ALA A 492 2.68 -0.95 -1.16
C ALA A 492 2.19 -0.07 0.00
N PRO A 493 1.97 1.24 -0.25
CA PRO A 493 2.30 1.96 -1.48
C PRO A 493 3.78 2.40 -1.51
N LEU A 494 4.26 2.77 -2.70
CA LEU A 494 5.69 3.01 -2.94
C LEU A 494 6.17 4.39 -2.50
N PHE A 495 5.44 5.44 -2.86
CA PHE A 495 5.89 6.82 -2.81
C PHE A 495 4.89 7.70 -2.06
N GLU A 496 5.39 8.66 -1.28
CA GLU A 496 4.58 9.68 -0.60
C GLU A 496 5.22 11.06 -0.68
N HIS A 497 4.50 12.04 -1.23
CA HIS A 497 4.88 13.44 -1.08
C HIS A 497 4.42 13.97 0.30
N VAL A 498 5.34 14.52 1.10
CA VAL A 498 5.10 14.91 2.51
C VAL A 498 3.94 15.89 2.73
N HIS A 499 3.58 16.67 1.71
CA HIS A 499 2.47 17.63 1.79
C HIS A 499 1.11 17.07 1.35
N PHE A 500 1.08 15.89 0.74
CA PHE A 500 -0.12 15.33 0.10
C PHE A 500 -0.34 13.85 0.41
N TYR A 501 -0.07 13.40 1.63
CA TYR A 501 -0.29 11.99 1.97
C TYR A 501 -1.79 11.62 1.93
N SER A 502 -2.14 10.54 1.23
CA SER A 502 -3.47 9.90 1.23
C SER A 502 -3.47 8.57 1.98
N TRP A 503 -2.32 7.89 1.97
CA TRP A 503 -2.09 6.62 2.62
C TRP A 503 -0.77 6.67 3.41
N TYR A 504 -0.62 5.92 4.51
CA TYR A 504 0.55 5.74 5.35
C TYR A 504 0.58 4.31 5.93
N PRO A 505 1.75 3.65 6.03
CA PRO A 505 3.07 4.11 5.59
C PRO A 505 3.30 3.92 4.09
N ASN A 506 4.35 4.54 3.55
CA ASN A 506 4.83 4.38 2.18
C ASN A 506 6.34 4.08 2.18
N LEU A 507 6.82 3.32 1.20
CA LEU A 507 8.21 2.83 1.21
C LEU A 507 9.24 3.96 1.12
N LEU A 508 8.96 4.98 0.31
CA LEU A 508 9.82 6.11 0.00
C LEU A 508 9.05 7.43 0.18
N ILE A 509 9.57 8.31 1.02
CA ILE A 509 8.95 9.61 1.33
C ILE A 509 9.81 10.71 0.71
N PHE A 510 9.17 11.73 0.16
CA PHE A 510 9.86 12.81 -0.53
C PHE A 510 9.17 14.17 -0.38
N ASP A 511 9.97 15.22 -0.54
CA ASP A 511 9.49 16.56 -0.87
C ASP A 511 9.96 16.93 -2.28
N ASN A 512 9.82 18.19 -2.68
CA ASN A 512 10.21 18.67 -4.00
C ASN A 512 11.71 18.52 -4.36
N TYR A 513 12.61 18.26 -3.39
CA TYR A 513 14.06 18.21 -3.61
C TYR A 513 14.78 17.05 -2.90
N ARG A 514 14.20 16.52 -1.82
CA ARG A 514 14.79 15.49 -0.95
C ARG A 514 13.92 14.25 -0.93
N SER A 515 14.52 13.12 -0.59
CA SER A 515 13.81 11.85 -0.38
C SER A 515 14.54 10.93 0.59
N TYR A 516 13.79 10.10 1.31
CA TYR A 516 14.31 9.06 2.21
C TYR A 516 13.46 7.78 2.11
N GLY A 517 14.00 6.65 2.57
CA GLY A 517 13.25 5.39 2.68
C GLY A 517 13.01 5.03 4.14
N ILE A 518 11.85 4.45 4.46
CA ILE A 518 11.56 3.93 5.80
C ILE A 518 12.42 2.69 6.10
N PRO A 519 12.49 2.19 7.35
CA PRO A 519 13.23 0.96 7.66
C PRO A 519 12.91 -0.23 6.72
N SER A 520 11.66 -0.38 6.26
CA SER A 520 11.26 -1.43 5.31
C SER A 520 11.92 -1.32 3.94
N TYR A 521 12.26 -0.11 3.48
CA TYR A 521 13.06 0.11 2.26
C TYR A 521 14.40 -0.60 2.35
N TYR A 522 15.06 -0.49 3.51
CA TYR A 522 16.35 -1.12 3.74
C TYR A 522 16.25 -2.64 3.86
N VAL A 523 15.11 -3.17 4.30
CA VAL A 523 14.84 -4.62 4.27
C VAL A 523 14.73 -5.13 2.83
N PHE A 524 13.96 -4.43 1.98
CA PHE A 524 13.87 -4.75 0.54
C PHE A 524 15.23 -4.67 -0.13
N LYS A 525 16.01 -3.62 0.16
CA LYS A 525 17.39 -3.47 -0.32
C LYS A 525 18.28 -4.63 0.15
N LEU A 526 18.26 -5.00 1.43
CA LEU A 526 19.06 -6.11 1.98
C LEU A 526 18.68 -7.45 1.32
N PHE A 527 17.39 -7.75 1.18
CA PHE A 527 16.93 -9.04 0.67
C PHE A 527 17.11 -9.14 -0.85
N GLY A 528 16.79 -8.08 -1.58
CA GLY A 528 16.93 -7.98 -3.04
C GLY A 528 18.38 -8.01 -3.51
N ASN A 529 19.32 -7.41 -2.76
CA ASN A 529 20.74 -7.42 -3.11
C ASN A 529 21.44 -8.76 -2.84
N ASN A 530 20.89 -9.60 -1.97
CA ASN A 530 21.55 -10.80 -1.47
C ASN A 530 20.76 -12.07 -1.77
N ARG A 531 20.83 -12.52 -3.03
CA ARG A 531 20.08 -13.67 -3.53
C ARG A 531 21.03 -14.77 -4.00
N GLY A 532 20.85 -15.97 -3.47
CA GLY A 532 21.52 -17.16 -4.00
C GLY A 532 20.90 -17.67 -5.31
N LYS A 533 21.48 -18.72 -5.89
CA LYS A 533 20.94 -19.38 -7.10
C LYS A 533 19.92 -20.48 -6.75
N LYS A 534 20.12 -21.16 -5.63
CA LYS A 534 19.26 -22.25 -5.15
C LYS A 534 18.83 -21.99 -3.72
N VAL A 535 17.56 -22.24 -3.43
CA VAL A 535 17.11 -22.41 -2.03
C VAL A 535 17.58 -23.76 -1.53
N ILE A 536 18.15 -23.80 -0.33
CA ILE A 536 18.64 -25.02 0.30
C ILE A 536 17.84 -25.34 1.56
N ALA A 537 17.80 -26.61 1.93
CA ALA A 537 17.13 -27.00 3.16
C ALA A 537 17.91 -26.49 4.38
N SER A 538 17.17 -26.04 5.38
CA SER A 538 17.67 -25.76 6.72
C SER A 538 16.64 -26.17 7.76
N ASP A 539 17.10 -26.60 8.93
CA ASP A 539 16.24 -26.74 10.11
C ASP A 539 16.57 -25.60 11.08
N GLU A 540 15.58 -25.13 11.83
CA GLU A 540 15.80 -24.15 12.90
C GLU A 540 15.08 -24.55 14.18
N GLU A 541 15.70 -24.22 15.32
CA GLU A 541 15.13 -24.31 16.66
C GLU A 541 15.20 -22.92 17.29
N THR A 542 14.06 -22.32 17.64
CA THR A 542 13.98 -20.95 18.15
C THR A 542 13.11 -20.83 19.39
N GLY A 543 13.19 -19.68 20.07
CA GLY A 543 12.20 -19.32 21.09
C GLY A 543 10.84 -19.01 20.47
N LYS A 544 9.85 -18.81 21.34
CA LYS A 544 8.51 -18.33 20.99
C LYS A 544 8.28 -16.97 21.62
N ILE A 545 7.61 -16.07 20.89
CA ILE A 545 7.05 -14.84 21.40
C ILE A 545 5.54 -15.00 21.38
N TYR A 546 4.91 -14.85 22.55
CA TYR A 546 3.47 -14.96 22.69
C TYR A 546 2.84 -13.60 22.42
N ARG A 547 1.73 -13.58 21.66
CA ARG A 547 1.01 -12.34 21.37
C ARG A 547 0.64 -11.61 22.66
N ASP A 548 0.70 -10.30 22.65
CA ASP A 548 0.22 -9.47 23.77
C ASP A 548 -1.29 -9.27 23.75
N LEU A 549 -2.02 -10.38 23.73
CA LEU A 549 -3.46 -10.40 23.86
C LEU A 549 -3.85 -10.07 25.30
N HIS A 550 -4.82 -9.19 25.46
CA HIS A 550 -5.43 -8.79 26.74
C HIS A 550 -6.94 -8.60 26.53
N GLY A 551 -7.72 -8.58 27.60
CA GLY A 551 -9.13 -8.27 27.49
C GLY A 551 -10.01 -9.02 28.47
N LEU A 552 -11.31 -8.79 28.28
CA LEU A 552 -12.34 -9.28 29.18
C LEU A 552 -12.75 -10.72 28.87
N PRO A 553 -13.31 -11.45 29.84
CA PRO A 553 -14.13 -12.61 29.56
C PRO A 553 -15.37 -12.22 28.74
N MET A 554 -15.87 -13.16 27.95
CA MET A 554 -17.01 -12.96 27.06
C MET A 554 -17.98 -14.15 27.14
N ILE A 555 -19.28 -13.90 27.07
CA ILE A 555 -20.28 -14.93 26.74
C ILE A 555 -20.71 -14.74 25.29
N THR A 556 -20.77 -15.83 24.52
CA THR A 556 -21.07 -15.79 23.08
C THR A 556 -21.86 -17.02 22.62
N GLY A 557 -22.47 -16.94 21.44
CA GLY A 557 -23.20 -18.03 20.79
C GLY A 557 -24.42 -17.54 20.02
N ASP A 558 -25.34 -18.44 19.69
CA ASP A 558 -26.60 -18.07 19.05
C ASP A 558 -27.41 -17.12 19.94
N PHE A 559 -28.27 -16.26 19.36
CA PHE A 559 -29.18 -15.47 20.17
C PHE A 559 -30.06 -16.39 21.03
N GLY A 560 -30.24 -16.01 22.30
CA GLY A 560 -30.90 -16.83 23.31
C GLY A 560 -29.95 -17.60 24.22
N VAL A 561 -28.62 -17.46 24.08
CA VAL A 561 -27.65 -17.99 25.05
C VAL A 561 -27.97 -17.46 26.45
N LYS A 562 -28.11 -18.38 27.41
CA LYS A 562 -28.39 -18.09 28.82
C LYS A 562 -27.19 -18.43 29.68
N TYR A 563 -26.87 -17.55 30.62
CA TYR A 563 -25.80 -17.77 31.58
C TYR A 563 -26.17 -17.23 32.97
N ARG A 564 -25.52 -17.75 34.01
CA ARG A 564 -25.63 -17.24 35.38
C ARG A 564 -24.33 -17.48 36.15
N ASN A 565 -24.23 -16.91 37.35
CA ASN A 565 -23.09 -17.09 38.25
C ASN A 565 -21.73 -16.78 37.60
N ALA A 566 -21.68 -15.80 36.69
CA ALA A 566 -20.44 -15.38 36.04
C ALA A 566 -19.51 -14.73 37.07
N ARG A 567 -18.26 -15.21 37.15
CA ARG A 567 -17.24 -14.70 38.08
C ARG A 567 -15.89 -14.56 37.38
N LEU A 568 -15.23 -13.44 37.62
CA LEU A 568 -13.87 -13.14 37.19
C LEU A 568 -12.99 -13.10 38.45
N ASN A 569 -12.01 -14.01 38.55
CA ASN A 569 -11.18 -14.19 39.75
C ASN A 569 -12.00 -14.33 41.06
N GLY A 570 -13.09 -15.10 40.99
CA GLY A 570 -14.01 -15.33 42.11
C GLY A 570 -14.99 -14.20 42.43
N ILE A 571 -14.82 -13.02 41.83
CA ILE A 571 -15.70 -11.86 41.99
C ILE A 571 -16.80 -11.90 40.93
N GLU A 572 -18.04 -11.60 41.31
CA GLU A 572 -19.17 -11.54 40.36
C GLU A 572 -18.87 -10.59 39.19
N ALA A 573 -19.04 -11.09 37.97
CA ALA A 573 -18.74 -10.39 36.73
C ALA A 573 -20.05 -9.96 36.04
N GLU A 574 -20.29 -8.65 36.03
CA GLU A 574 -21.46 -8.05 35.39
C GLU A 574 -21.22 -7.77 33.90
N PRO A 575 -22.28 -7.69 33.06
CA PRO A 575 -22.16 -7.22 31.67
C PRO A 575 -21.50 -5.84 31.61
N TYR A 576 -20.38 -5.75 30.91
CA TYR A 576 -19.66 -4.50 30.70
C TYR A 576 -20.00 -3.87 29.34
N LYS A 577 -19.88 -4.66 28.26
CA LYS A 577 -20.10 -4.21 26.88
C LYS A 577 -20.93 -5.21 26.10
N ASN A 578 -22.04 -4.74 25.55
CA ASN A 578 -22.85 -5.47 24.57
C ASN A 578 -22.18 -5.35 23.20
N ILE A 579 -21.49 -6.39 22.76
CA ILE A 579 -20.74 -6.40 21.49
C ILE A 579 -21.72 -6.62 20.32
N PHE A 580 -22.56 -7.66 20.43
CA PHE A 580 -23.64 -7.92 19.50
C PHE A 580 -24.84 -8.55 20.20
N GLY A 581 -25.97 -7.85 20.15
CA GLY A 581 -27.15 -8.14 20.97
C GLY A 581 -27.21 -7.29 22.22
N LYS A 582 -28.12 -7.64 23.13
CA LYS A 582 -28.24 -7.03 24.46
C LYS A 582 -28.53 -8.09 25.52
N VAL A 583 -28.01 -7.89 26.71
CA VAL A 583 -28.33 -8.73 27.87
C VAL A 583 -29.67 -8.30 28.48
N ILE A 584 -30.52 -9.28 28.77
CA ILE A 584 -31.73 -9.12 29.57
C ILE A 584 -31.74 -10.10 30.74
N ASP A 585 -32.43 -9.75 31.81
CA ASP A 585 -32.73 -10.69 32.90
C ASP A 585 -33.86 -11.66 32.47
N ALA A 586 -33.68 -12.95 32.74
CA ALA A 586 -34.65 -14.01 32.46
C ALA A 586 -34.62 -15.04 33.59
N ASP A 587 -35.74 -15.31 34.28
CA ASP A 587 -35.92 -16.31 35.36
C ASP A 587 -34.63 -16.91 35.96
N ASN A 588 -34.01 -16.18 36.91
CA ASN A 588 -32.78 -16.57 37.64
C ASN A 588 -31.51 -16.74 36.78
N CYS A 589 -31.46 -16.16 35.58
CA CYS A 589 -30.29 -16.08 34.72
C CYS A 589 -30.29 -14.80 33.88
N LYS A 590 -29.24 -14.61 33.09
CA LYS A 590 -29.11 -13.57 32.07
C LYS A 590 -29.20 -14.22 30.70
N MET A 591 -29.79 -13.54 29.72
CA MET A 591 -29.92 -14.03 28.35
C MET A 591 -29.47 -12.96 27.36
N VAL A 592 -28.70 -13.36 26.34
CA VAL A 592 -28.29 -12.47 25.25
C VAL A 592 -29.33 -12.55 24.13
N VAL A 593 -30.04 -11.46 23.88
CA VAL A 593 -31.08 -11.38 22.84
C VAL A 593 -30.68 -10.43 21.72
N MET A 594 -31.35 -10.54 20.58
CA MET A 594 -31.15 -9.64 19.47
C MET A 594 -31.52 -8.21 19.87
N ASP A 595 -30.75 -7.24 19.37
CA ASP A 595 -31.03 -5.83 19.54
C ASP A 595 -31.35 -5.21 18.17
N ASP A 596 -32.63 -4.94 17.92
CA ASP A 596 -33.12 -4.42 16.64
C ASP A 596 -32.63 -2.99 16.33
N ASP A 597 -32.13 -2.30 17.37
CA ASP A 597 -31.55 -0.97 17.26
C ASP A 597 -30.05 -0.98 16.94
N ASN A 598 -29.41 -2.15 17.01
CA ASN A 598 -28.01 -2.29 16.61
C ASN A 598 -27.88 -2.24 15.07
N GLU A 599 -26.98 -1.38 14.58
CA GLU A 599 -26.73 -1.18 13.15
C GLU A 599 -26.44 -2.48 12.40
N MET A 600 -25.71 -3.41 13.02
CA MET A 600 -25.33 -4.69 12.44
C MET A 600 -26.53 -5.63 12.30
N SER A 601 -27.49 -5.59 13.23
CA SER A 601 -28.74 -6.35 13.14
C SER A 601 -29.57 -5.93 11.93
N ARG A 602 -29.55 -4.64 11.59
CA ARG A 602 -30.29 -4.08 10.44
C ARG A 602 -29.67 -4.46 9.09
N LYS A 603 -28.35 -4.60 9.03
CA LYS A 603 -27.60 -4.89 7.79
C LYS A 603 -27.71 -6.33 7.29
N LYS A 604 -28.17 -7.28 8.12
CA LYS A 604 -28.31 -8.72 7.79
C LYS A 604 -27.11 -9.26 7.01
N PRO A 605 -25.95 -9.42 7.66
CA PRO A 605 -24.74 -9.87 6.99
C PRO A 605 -24.97 -11.21 6.27
N PRO A 606 -24.31 -11.45 5.12
CA PRO A 606 -24.45 -12.67 4.34
C PRO A 606 -23.81 -13.91 5.00
N PHE A 607 -23.32 -13.77 6.24
CA PHE A 607 -22.63 -14.79 7.01
C PHE A 607 -23.16 -14.83 8.45
N LYS A 608 -23.00 -15.98 9.14
CA LYS A 608 -23.45 -16.16 10.52
C LYS A 608 -22.61 -15.29 11.48
N VAL A 609 -23.29 -14.58 12.37
CA VAL A 609 -22.67 -13.75 13.42
C VAL A 609 -23.22 -14.20 14.77
N PHE A 610 -22.32 -14.50 15.71
CA PHE A 610 -22.70 -14.90 17.07
C PHE A 610 -22.97 -13.69 17.95
N SER A 611 -23.98 -13.78 18.80
CA SER A 611 -24.19 -12.83 19.89
C SER A 611 -22.98 -12.82 20.82
N ALA A 612 -22.69 -11.68 21.43
CA ALA A 612 -21.52 -11.51 22.28
C ALA A 612 -21.70 -10.40 23.31
N VAL A 613 -21.29 -10.69 24.55
CA VAL A 613 -21.21 -9.72 25.65
C VAL A 613 -19.90 -9.91 26.42
N ALA A 614 -19.15 -8.84 26.61
CA ALA A 614 -17.98 -8.81 27.49
C ALA A 614 -18.41 -8.53 28.94
N LEU A 615 -17.77 -9.20 29.90
CA LEU A 615 -18.09 -9.11 31.33
C LEU A 615 -16.90 -8.60 32.13
N GLY A 616 -17.17 -7.89 33.22
CA GLY A 616 -16.15 -7.33 34.10
C GLY A 616 -16.25 -5.80 34.17
N THR A 617 -15.10 -5.14 34.25
CA THR A 617 -15.01 -3.68 34.38
C THR A 617 -13.91 -3.11 33.50
N ASP A 618 -13.87 -1.79 33.37
CA ASP A 618 -12.80 -1.10 32.64
C ASP A 618 -11.40 -1.44 33.18
N ALA A 619 -11.26 -1.64 34.49
CA ALA A 619 -10.00 -2.02 35.14
C ALA A 619 -9.52 -3.45 34.79
N ASP A 620 -10.36 -4.24 34.11
CA ASP A 620 -10.05 -5.60 33.69
C ASP A 620 -9.64 -5.67 32.21
N VAL A 621 -9.81 -4.61 31.42
CA VAL A 621 -9.59 -4.62 29.96
C VAL A 621 -8.13 -4.92 29.62
N ASP A 622 -7.17 -4.39 30.38
CA ASP A 622 -5.74 -4.61 30.12
C ASP A 622 -5.21 -5.90 30.77
N LYS A 623 -6.08 -6.74 31.36
CA LYS A 623 -5.65 -7.99 31.98
C LYS A 623 -5.39 -9.06 30.94
N ARG A 624 -4.32 -9.83 31.20
CA ARG A 624 -3.90 -10.98 30.39
C ARG A 624 -3.93 -12.31 31.13
N VAL A 625 -3.93 -12.27 32.47
CA VAL A 625 -3.96 -13.46 33.34
C VAL A 625 -5.13 -13.32 34.30
N TYR A 626 -6.03 -14.30 34.24
CA TYR A 626 -7.20 -14.36 35.11
C TYR A 626 -7.90 -15.73 34.97
N GLU A 627 -8.78 -16.03 35.91
CA GLU A 627 -9.73 -17.14 35.75
C GLU A 627 -11.15 -16.61 35.60
N PHE A 628 -11.95 -17.30 34.79
CA PHE A 628 -13.36 -16.98 34.60
C PHE A 628 -14.21 -18.24 34.70
N GLU A 629 -15.28 -18.18 35.48
CA GLU A 629 -16.27 -19.23 35.56
C GLU A 629 -17.68 -18.69 35.32
N ALA A 630 -18.51 -19.47 34.64
CA ALA A 630 -19.93 -19.19 34.46
C ALA A 630 -20.71 -20.50 34.26
N GLU A 631 -21.99 -20.49 34.60
CA GLU A 631 -22.90 -21.57 34.26
C GLU A 631 -23.63 -21.22 32.96
N LEU A 632 -23.48 -22.04 31.92
CA LEU A 632 -24.13 -21.84 30.61
C LEU A 632 -25.23 -22.88 30.40
N TYR A 633 -26.41 -22.43 29.98
CA TYR A 633 -27.47 -23.35 29.54
C TYR A 633 -27.17 -23.82 28.13
N MET A 634 -27.02 -25.13 27.93
CA MET A 634 -26.63 -25.69 26.62
C MET A 634 -27.73 -26.59 26.05
N GLU A 635 -28.11 -26.34 24.80
CA GLU A 635 -29.08 -27.15 24.04
C GLU A 635 -28.39 -27.85 22.85
N LYS A 636 -29.01 -28.92 22.34
CA LYS A 636 -28.51 -29.57 21.13
C LYS A 636 -28.70 -28.64 19.92
N GLU A 637 -27.78 -28.72 18.95
CA GLU A 637 -27.80 -27.94 17.72
C GLU A 637 -27.66 -26.40 17.87
N GLN A 638 -27.54 -25.90 19.10
CA GLN A 638 -27.30 -24.48 19.42
C GLN A 638 -25.81 -24.25 19.70
N ASP A 639 -25.25 -23.20 19.09
CA ASP A 639 -23.89 -22.76 19.43
C ASP A 639 -23.90 -21.95 20.74
N THR A 640 -23.09 -22.36 21.70
CA THR A 640 -22.87 -21.64 22.98
C THR A 640 -21.37 -21.56 23.25
N GLY A 641 -20.89 -20.50 23.88
CA GLY A 641 -19.46 -20.32 24.10
C GLY A 641 -19.07 -19.34 25.18
N VAL A 642 -17.83 -19.47 25.63
CA VAL A 642 -17.13 -18.51 26.49
C VAL A 642 -15.88 -18.02 25.78
N GLY A 643 -15.61 -16.74 25.90
CA GLY A 643 -14.42 -16.10 25.38
C GLY A 643 -13.58 -15.44 26.45
N MET A 644 -12.40 -15.02 26.03
CA MET A 644 -11.35 -14.38 26.80
C MET A 644 -10.61 -13.37 25.89
N LEU A 645 -9.78 -12.53 26.49
CA LEU A 645 -8.92 -11.57 25.78
C LEU A 645 -9.73 -10.70 24.81
N CYS A 646 -10.96 -10.36 25.22
CA CYS A 646 -11.86 -9.56 24.44
C CYS A 646 -11.59 -8.08 24.71
N ALA A 647 -10.75 -7.47 23.87
CA ALA A 647 -10.48 -6.04 23.86
C ALA A 647 -10.44 -5.52 22.41
N PRO A 648 -10.71 -4.21 22.20
CA PRO A 648 -10.45 -3.56 20.92
C PRO A 648 -9.01 -3.76 20.45
N LYS A 649 -8.86 -4.18 19.20
CA LYS A 649 -7.56 -4.14 18.50
C LYS A 649 -7.11 -2.69 18.36
N PRO A 650 -5.79 -2.44 18.27
CA PRO A 650 -5.30 -1.17 17.77
C PRO A 650 -5.92 -0.87 16.40
N PHE A 651 -6.46 0.33 16.26
CA PHE A 651 -7.00 0.81 14.99
C PHE A 651 -5.89 0.93 13.94
N SER A 652 -6.22 0.70 12.68
CA SER A 652 -5.34 1.07 11.57
C SER A 652 -5.08 2.57 11.56
N PHE A 653 -4.03 3.02 10.87
CA PHE A 653 -3.76 4.46 10.73
C PHE A 653 -5.01 5.25 10.28
N TYR A 654 -5.78 4.75 9.30
CA TYR A 654 -6.99 5.43 8.82
C TYR A 654 -8.13 5.44 9.82
N ASP A 655 -8.34 4.33 10.52
CA ASP A 655 -9.36 4.28 11.55
C ASP A 655 -9.07 5.31 12.66
N ARG A 656 -7.79 5.54 12.98
CA ARG A 656 -7.35 6.59 13.93
C ARG A 656 -7.54 8.00 13.39
N MET A 657 -7.40 8.20 12.09
CA MET A 657 -7.54 9.51 11.43
C MET A 657 -8.99 9.83 11.03
N ASN A 658 -9.91 8.87 11.13
CA ASN A 658 -11.31 9.07 10.78
C ASN A 658 -11.96 10.12 11.71
N PRO A 659 -12.53 11.21 11.18
CA PRO A 659 -13.18 12.25 12.00
C PRO A 659 -14.43 11.72 12.74
N ASN A 660 -15.01 10.61 12.28
CA ASN A 660 -16.12 9.90 12.91
C ASN A 660 -15.67 8.46 13.26
N PRO A 661 -14.82 8.28 14.28
CA PRO A 661 -14.27 6.98 14.61
C PRO A 661 -15.39 6.01 14.97
N ARG A 662 -15.30 4.78 14.46
CA ARG A 662 -16.22 3.70 14.82
C ARG A 662 -16.05 3.34 16.29
N ASP A 663 -17.10 2.82 16.92
CA ASP A 663 -16.98 2.32 18.29
C ASP A 663 -15.93 1.19 18.33
N PRO A 664 -14.86 1.32 19.15
CA PRO A 664 -13.81 0.31 19.24
C PRO A 664 -14.32 -1.05 19.73
N TRP A 665 -15.49 -1.10 20.39
CA TRP A 665 -16.12 -2.34 20.83
C TRP A 665 -17.05 -2.97 19.79
N MET A 666 -17.15 -2.39 18.59
CA MET A 666 -17.79 -3.07 17.46
C MET A 666 -17.08 -4.39 17.17
N LEU A 667 -17.85 -5.43 16.87
CA LEU A 667 -17.32 -6.77 16.64
C LEU A 667 -16.20 -6.83 15.58
N PHE A 668 -16.20 -5.92 14.59
CA PHE A 668 -15.15 -5.80 13.55
C PHE A 668 -13.77 -5.44 14.09
N ASN A 669 -13.73 -4.82 15.26
CA ASN A 669 -12.52 -4.32 15.89
C ASN A 669 -12.02 -5.25 17.00
N LEU A 670 -12.58 -6.47 17.14
CA LEU A 670 -12.26 -7.41 18.20
C LEU A 670 -11.60 -8.69 17.66
N GLU A 671 -10.82 -9.37 18.50
CA GLU A 671 -10.25 -10.69 18.20
C GLU A 671 -10.23 -11.65 19.39
N PRO A 672 -11.38 -11.90 20.02
CA PRO A 672 -11.39 -12.74 21.20
C PRO A 672 -10.94 -14.17 20.84
N LEU A 673 -10.28 -14.81 21.79
CA LEU A 673 -10.19 -16.26 21.85
C LEU A 673 -11.46 -16.77 22.52
N ARG A 674 -12.10 -17.80 21.96
CA ARG A 674 -13.35 -18.33 22.50
C ARG A 674 -13.53 -19.81 22.25
N TRP A 675 -13.94 -20.54 23.28
CA TRP A 675 -14.43 -21.90 23.13
C TRP A 675 -15.88 -21.86 22.66
N MET A 676 -16.11 -22.49 21.51
CA MET A 676 -17.44 -22.77 20.99
C MET A 676 -17.80 -24.22 21.27
N PHE A 677 -18.95 -24.42 21.90
CA PHE A 677 -19.54 -25.72 22.21
C PHE A 677 -20.69 -26.00 21.25
N ARG A 678 -20.63 -27.16 20.60
CA ARG A 678 -21.70 -27.65 19.72
C ARG A 678 -21.66 -29.18 19.66
N ASP A 679 -22.82 -29.81 19.84
CA ASP A 679 -23.03 -31.25 19.59
C ASP A 679 -21.96 -32.20 20.22
N GLY A 680 -21.54 -31.90 21.46
CA GLY A 680 -20.61 -32.71 22.24
C GLY A 680 -19.14 -32.40 21.93
N GLN A 681 -18.87 -31.33 21.18
CA GLN A 681 -17.53 -30.86 20.87
C GLN A 681 -17.29 -29.46 21.43
N ALA A 682 -16.06 -29.21 21.86
CA ALA A 682 -15.54 -27.90 22.20
C ALA A 682 -14.36 -27.58 21.27
N THR A 683 -14.34 -26.38 20.70
CA THR A 683 -13.24 -25.91 19.84
C THR A 683 -12.83 -24.51 20.26
N LEU A 684 -11.53 -24.29 20.51
CA LEU A 684 -10.99 -22.95 20.72
C LEU A 684 -10.82 -22.25 19.37
N MET A 685 -11.52 -21.14 19.20
CA MET A 685 -11.54 -20.33 17.98
C MET A 685 -11.00 -18.93 18.26
N ARG A 686 -10.29 -18.36 17.29
CA ARG A 686 -9.88 -16.96 17.25
C ARG A 686 -10.70 -16.19 16.22
N GLY A 687 -10.95 -14.91 16.49
CA GLY A 687 -11.54 -13.99 15.53
C GLY A 687 -12.98 -13.63 15.87
N ALA A 688 -13.51 -12.64 15.14
CA ALA A 688 -14.82 -12.05 15.36
C ALA A 688 -15.91 -12.65 14.44
N PHE A 689 -15.69 -12.60 13.13
CA PHE A 689 -16.62 -13.06 12.10
C PHE A 689 -16.11 -14.31 11.37
N ARG A 690 -14.88 -14.23 10.85
CA ARG A 690 -14.14 -15.40 10.41
C ARG A 690 -13.53 -16.03 11.66
N LEU A 691 -14.02 -17.21 12.02
CA LEU A 691 -13.51 -17.98 13.13
C LEU A 691 -12.47 -18.98 12.63
N GLU A 692 -11.29 -18.93 13.23
CA GLU A 692 -10.20 -19.84 12.91
C GLU A 692 -9.88 -20.70 14.13
N PRO A 693 -9.84 -22.04 13.98
CA PRO A 693 -9.49 -22.91 15.09
C PRO A 693 -8.03 -22.69 15.48
N VAL A 694 -7.78 -22.51 16.78
CA VAL A 694 -6.43 -22.37 17.36
C VAL A 694 -5.93 -23.71 17.91
N ALA A 695 -6.85 -24.64 18.16
CA ALA A 695 -6.56 -26.00 18.60
C ALA A 695 -7.55 -27.00 17.99
N GLU A 696 -7.19 -28.28 18.02
CA GLU A 696 -8.11 -29.36 17.62
C GLU A 696 -9.35 -29.40 18.52
N SER A 697 -10.49 -29.73 17.92
CA SER A 697 -11.75 -29.94 18.63
C SER A 697 -11.65 -31.15 19.56
N VAL A 698 -12.19 -31.00 20.77
CA VAL A 698 -12.19 -32.05 21.81
C VAL A 698 -13.62 -32.46 22.15
N ASN A 699 -13.81 -33.76 22.43
CA ASN A 699 -15.10 -34.27 22.88
C ASN A 699 -15.35 -33.86 24.34
N VAL A 700 -16.57 -33.43 24.62
CA VAL A 700 -17.00 -32.97 25.93
C VAL A 700 -18.33 -33.59 26.33
N ASN A 701 -18.50 -33.85 27.62
CA ASN A 701 -19.74 -34.39 28.16
C ASN A 701 -20.68 -33.27 28.63
N VAL A 702 -21.45 -32.71 27.70
CA VAL A 702 -22.43 -31.65 27.96
C VAL A 702 -23.75 -32.24 28.49
N GLN A 703 -24.25 -31.67 29.59
CA GLN A 703 -25.58 -31.94 30.13
C GLN A 703 -26.61 -31.06 29.41
N TYR A 704 -27.20 -31.59 28.33
CA TYR A 704 -28.15 -30.83 27.52
C TYR A 704 -29.46 -30.54 28.24
N GLY A 705 -29.99 -29.34 28.05
CA GLY A 705 -31.20 -28.87 28.72
C GLY A 705 -30.96 -28.45 30.17
N GLU A 706 -29.70 -28.35 30.60
CA GLU A 706 -29.27 -27.96 31.94
C GLU A 706 -28.15 -26.90 31.88
N PHE A 707 -27.88 -26.27 33.02
CA PHE A 707 -26.75 -25.36 33.18
C PHE A 707 -25.47 -26.17 33.43
N ASN A 708 -24.46 -25.98 32.58
CA ASN A 708 -23.14 -26.61 32.70
C ASN A 708 -22.15 -25.58 33.24
N LYS A 709 -21.33 -25.95 34.22
CA LYS A 709 -20.28 -25.08 34.74
C LYS A 709 -19.11 -25.07 33.76
N VAL A 710 -18.82 -23.91 33.18
CA VAL A 710 -17.65 -23.69 32.34
C VAL A 710 -16.68 -22.81 33.10
N HIS A 711 -15.43 -23.25 33.22
CA HIS A 711 -14.37 -22.51 33.90
C HIS A 711 -13.12 -22.56 33.03
N TYR A 712 -12.41 -21.44 32.90
CA TYR A 712 -11.08 -21.45 32.33
C TYR A 712 -10.09 -20.71 33.20
N VAL A 713 -8.84 -21.16 33.16
CA VAL A 713 -7.70 -20.53 33.84
C VAL A 713 -6.73 -20.07 32.76
N LEU A 714 -6.67 -18.76 32.55
CA LEU A 714 -5.80 -18.12 31.56
C LEU A 714 -4.48 -17.69 32.21
N ARG A 715 -3.38 -18.21 31.69
CA ARG A 715 -1.99 -17.90 32.08
C ARG A 715 -1.29 -17.14 30.96
N ASP A 716 -0.04 -16.73 31.18
CA ASP A 716 0.73 -15.94 30.19
C ASP A 716 0.94 -16.64 28.84
N THR A 717 0.96 -17.97 28.83
CA THR A 717 1.36 -18.79 27.66
C THR A 717 0.34 -19.86 27.28
N GLU A 718 -0.64 -20.15 28.14
CA GLU A 718 -1.59 -21.23 27.95
C GLU A 718 -2.91 -20.93 28.66
N VAL A 719 -3.93 -21.69 28.31
CA VAL A 719 -5.25 -21.64 28.95
C VAL A 719 -5.79 -23.06 29.17
N ASP A 720 -6.28 -23.30 30.38
CA ASP A 720 -6.99 -24.53 30.72
C ASP A 720 -8.50 -24.33 30.58
N LEU A 721 -9.20 -25.29 29.97
CA LEU A 721 -10.67 -25.37 29.95
C LEU A 721 -11.15 -26.49 30.86
N TYR A 722 -12.07 -26.14 31.75
CA TYR A 722 -12.83 -27.06 32.58
C TYR A 722 -14.31 -27.03 32.21
N LEU A 723 -14.93 -28.20 32.19
CA LEU A 723 -16.38 -28.36 32.05
C LEU A 723 -16.87 -29.27 33.19
N ASN A 724 -17.83 -28.78 33.99
CA ASN A 724 -18.39 -29.50 35.13
C ASN A 724 -17.29 -30.03 36.08
N ASP A 725 -16.31 -29.16 36.38
CA ASP A 725 -15.14 -29.41 37.24
C ASP A 725 -14.14 -30.46 36.71
N GLU A 726 -14.29 -30.93 35.47
CA GLU A 726 -13.33 -31.80 34.78
C GLU A 726 -12.44 -30.98 33.84
N LEU A 727 -11.11 -31.17 33.91
CA LEU A 727 -10.17 -30.57 32.97
C LEU A 727 -10.32 -31.24 31.60
N ILE A 728 -10.73 -30.47 30.61
CA ILE A 728 -10.99 -30.95 29.25
C ILE A 728 -9.75 -30.80 28.38
N GLN A 729 -9.11 -29.63 28.41
CA GLN A 729 -8.01 -29.28 27.49
C GLN A 729 -7.13 -28.19 28.10
N THR A 730 -5.83 -28.27 27.85
CA THR A 730 -4.88 -27.16 28.00
C THR A 730 -4.41 -26.77 26.59
N VAL A 731 -4.51 -25.49 26.25
CA VAL A 731 -4.14 -24.96 24.93
C VAL A 731 -3.09 -23.87 25.08
N GLU A 732 -2.00 -23.98 24.32
CA GLU A 732 -0.98 -22.93 24.22
C GLU A 732 -1.57 -21.71 23.48
N LEU A 733 -1.31 -20.50 23.99
CA LEU A 733 -1.79 -19.26 23.39
C LEU A 733 -1.11 -18.96 22.06
N PRO A 734 -1.74 -18.17 21.16
CA PRO A 734 -1.14 -17.74 19.91
C PRO A 734 0.26 -17.16 20.12
N ASN A 735 1.21 -17.69 19.35
CA ASN A 735 2.62 -17.34 19.42
C ASN A 735 3.24 -17.44 18.03
N TYR A 736 4.41 -16.83 17.90
CA TYR A 736 5.22 -16.85 16.69
C TYR A 736 6.69 -17.07 17.05
N PRO A 737 7.52 -17.56 16.12
CA PRO A 737 8.92 -17.79 16.39
C PRO A 737 9.63 -16.47 16.73
N SER A 738 10.54 -16.49 17.69
CA SER A 738 11.34 -15.31 18.05
C SER A 738 12.36 -14.93 16.97
N MET A 739 12.70 -15.88 16.11
CA MET A 739 13.64 -15.74 15.01
C MET A 739 13.20 -16.64 13.86
N CYS A 740 13.44 -16.24 12.61
CA CYS A 740 13.32 -17.14 11.46
C CYS A 740 14.49 -16.96 10.49
N SER A 741 14.74 -17.97 9.67
CA SER A 741 15.85 -17.97 8.72
C SER A 741 15.54 -18.52 7.34
N VAL A 742 16.23 -18.03 6.31
CA VAL A 742 16.25 -18.71 5.00
C VAL A 742 17.67 -18.82 4.49
N CYS A 743 17.97 -19.97 3.90
CA CYS A 743 19.29 -20.27 3.38
C CYS A 743 19.22 -20.43 1.86
N THR A 744 20.10 -19.70 1.17
CA THR A 744 20.32 -19.86 -0.26
C THR A 744 21.79 -20.13 -0.54
N ASP A 745 22.07 -20.64 -1.73
CA ASP A 745 23.40 -21.11 -2.09
C ASP A 745 23.75 -20.71 -3.52
N THR A 746 25.02 -20.38 -3.72
CA THR A 746 25.66 -20.25 -5.04
C THR A 746 26.79 -21.27 -5.14
N ASP A 747 27.50 -21.34 -6.26
CA ASP A 747 28.66 -22.23 -6.37
C ASP A 747 29.78 -21.87 -5.39
N GLU A 748 29.87 -20.59 -5.00
CA GLU A 748 30.97 -20.02 -4.21
C GLU A 748 30.56 -19.63 -2.79
N GLU A 749 29.27 -19.41 -2.53
CA GLU A 749 28.79 -18.82 -1.27
C GLU A 749 27.57 -19.56 -0.72
N VAL A 750 27.45 -19.53 0.62
CA VAL A 750 26.23 -19.85 1.35
C VAL A 750 25.72 -18.54 1.95
N ILE A 751 24.47 -18.20 1.66
CA ILE A 751 23.81 -17.00 2.19
C ILE A 751 22.79 -17.44 3.23
N VAL A 752 22.95 -16.98 4.47
CA VAL A 752 22.03 -17.26 5.58
C VAL A 752 21.40 -15.95 6.02
N LYS A 753 20.10 -15.79 5.75
CA LYS A 753 19.32 -14.66 6.24
C LYS A 753 18.71 -15.04 7.59
N VAL A 754 18.93 -14.21 8.60
CA VAL A 754 18.46 -14.41 9.99
C VAL A 754 17.71 -13.17 10.44
N VAL A 755 16.42 -13.32 10.75
CA VAL A 755 15.57 -12.24 11.26
C VAL A 755 15.28 -12.51 12.73
N ASN A 756 15.84 -11.71 13.63
CA ASN A 756 15.56 -11.77 15.07
C ASN A 756 14.50 -10.73 15.43
N PHE A 757 13.29 -11.19 15.76
CA PHE A 757 12.19 -10.31 16.16
C PHE A 757 12.10 -10.13 17.68
N SER A 758 12.96 -10.82 18.45
CA SER A 758 13.08 -10.58 19.88
C SER A 758 13.68 -9.22 20.19
N GLU A 759 13.27 -8.62 21.31
CA GLU A 759 13.94 -7.46 21.90
C GLU A 759 15.23 -7.82 22.65
N ASN A 760 15.60 -9.11 22.67
CA ASN A 760 16.85 -9.57 23.23
C ASN A 760 17.82 -9.99 22.14
N VAL A 761 19.11 -9.89 22.48
CA VAL A 761 20.18 -10.52 21.71
C VAL A 761 19.93 -12.03 21.68
N ASP A 762 20.06 -12.65 20.51
CA ASP A 762 20.03 -14.10 20.38
C ASP A 762 21.36 -14.61 19.83
N ASP A 763 22.03 -15.44 20.63
CA ASP A 763 23.15 -16.23 20.15
C ASP A 763 22.59 -17.33 19.24
N VAL A 764 22.91 -17.29 17.95
CA VAL A 764 22.43 -18.24 16.95
C VAL A 764 23.55 -19.21 16.61
N ARG A 765 23.42 -20.47 17.02
CA ARG A 765 24.38 -21.52 16.64
C ARG A 765 24.07 -21.98 15.22
N ILE A 766 25.00 -21.71 14.29
CA ILE A 766 24.87 -22.08 12.88
C ILE A 766 25.77 -23.27 12.59
N THR A 767 25.21 -24.35 12.05
CA THR A 767 25.95 -25.53 11.56
C THR A 767 25.80 -25.69 10.06
N LEU A 768 26.89 -26.06 9.38
CA LEU A 768 26.94 -26.27 7.93
C LEU A 768 27.53 -27.65 7.60
N ASP A 769 27.02 -28.26 6.53
CA ASP A 769 27.53 -29.53 5.98
C ASP A 769 28.70 -29.36 4.99
N CYS A 770 29.13 -28.12 4.74
CA CYS A 770 30.30 -27.73 3.93
C CYS A 770 31.32 -26.91 4.75
N ASP A 771 32.54 -26.79 4.22
CA ASP A 771 33.58 -25.95 4.81
C ASP A 771 33.52 -24.54 4.21
N VAL A 772 33.63 -23.53 5.05
CA VAL A 772 33.62 -22.10 4.68
C VAL A 772 34.88 -21.41 5.20
N GLU A 773 35.20 -20.25 4.61
CA GLU A 773 36.27 -19.38 5.10
C GLU A 773 35.92 -18.84 6.50
N PRO A 774 36.91 -18.61 7.38
CA PRO A 774 36.64 -18.03 8.69
C PRO A 774 36.14 -16.59 8.65
N GLU A 775 36.53 -15.82 7.63
CA GLU A 775 36.06 -14.46 7.37
C GLU A 775 34.73 -14.51 6.63
N TYR A 776 33.77 -13.68 7.04
CA TYR A 776 32.47 -13.59 6.37
C TYR A 776 31.88 -12.18 6.47
N ARG A 777 31.07 -11.82 5.47
CA ARG A 777 30.37 -10.53 5.43
C ARG A 777 29.01 -10.66 6.08
N VAL A 778 28.62 -9.67 6.88
CA VAL A 778 27.26 -9.53 7.39
C VAL A 778 26.73 -8.18 6.95
N GLU A 779 25.59 -8.20 6.27
CA GLU A 779 24.79 -7.01 6.01
C GLU A 779 23.57 -7.03 6.94
N TYR A 780 23.31 -5.95 7.66
CA TYR A 780 22.28 -5.96 8.71
C TYR A 780 21.59 -4.62 8.93
N LEU A 781 20.41 -4.70 9.55
CA LEU A 781 19.60 -3.59 10.04
C LEU A 781 19.19 -3.90 11.49
N THR A 782 19.28 -2.93 12.40
CA THR A 782 18.84 -3.05 13.80
C THR A 782 18.69 -1.66 14.44
N GLY A 783 18.04 -1.59 15.61
CA GLY A 783 17.73 -0.34 16.31
C GLY A 783 16.64 -0.55 17.37
N LYS A 784 16.00 0.55 17.79
CA LYS A 784 14.83 0.50 18.69
C LYS A 784 13.55 0.19 17.90
N ALA A 785 12.57 -0.43 18.55
CA ALA A 785 11.29 -0.80 17.94
C ALA A 785 10.59 0.37 17.21
N ASP A 786 10.62 1.55 17.82
CA ASP A 786 9.99 2.80 17.38
C ASP A 786 10.92 3.68 16.52
N ALA A 787 12.10 3.20 16.14
CA ALA A 787 13.02 3.99 15.32
C ALA A 787 12.51 4.13 13.88
N GLU A 788 12.54 5.35 13.36
CA GLU A 788 12.10 5.75 12.02
C GLU A 788 13.13 6.66 11.35
N ASN A 789 12.97 6.86 10.04
CA ASN A 789 13.73 7.85 9.27
C ASN A 789 12.87 9.08 9.01
N THR A 790 13.48 10.25 8.86
CA THR A 790 12.78 11.50 8.49
C THR A 790 13.55 12.26 7.41
N LEU A 791 13.03 13.39 6.93
CA LEU A 791 13.79 14.26 6.00
C LEU A 791 15.05 14.86 6.66
N GLU A 792 15.04 15.03 7.98
CA GLU A 792 16.14 15.59 8.78
C GLU A 792 17.20 14.55 9.13
N ASP A 793 16.78 13.30 9.38
CA ASP A 793 17.65 12.14 9.63
C ASP A 793 17.27 10.96 8.70
N PRO A 794 17.57 11.06 7.38
CA PRO A 794 17.09 10.11 6.37
C PRO A 794 17.74 8.73 6.43
N GLU A 795 18.75 8.58 7.28
CA GLU A 795 19.59 7.40 7.42
C GLU A 795 19.71 6.95 8.89
N HIS A 796 18.77 7.36 9.76
CA HIS A 796 18.71 6.99 11.17
C HIS A 796 18.75 5.46 11.37
N VAL A 797 17.90 4.77 10.60
CA VAL A 797 17.77 3.33 10.47
C VAL A 797 18.10 2.97 9.02
N ARG A 798 19.25 2.32 8.81
CA ARG A 798 19.77 1.93 7.49
C ARG A 798 20.54 0.63 7.52
N ASP A 799 20.70 0.03 6.35
CA ASP A 799 21.57 -1.14 6.18
C ASP A 799 23.03 -0.80 6.51
N ARG A 800 23.72 -1.74 7.17
CA ARG A 800 25.13 -1.65 7.55
C ARG A 800 25.85 -2.90 7.10
N VAL A 801 27.15 -2.78 6.87
CA VAL A 801 28.02 -3.89 6.45
C VAL A 801 29.16 -4.04 7.45
N GLU A 802 29.43 -5.28 7.85
CA GLU A 802 30.52 -5.63 8.75
C GLU A 802 31.21 -6.91 8.30
N ILE A 803 32.52 -7.01 8.55
CA ILE A 803 33.29 -8.23 8.30
C ILE A 803 33.56 -8.88 9.65
N LEU A 804 33.11 -10.11 9.80
CA LEU A 804 33.27 -10.89 11.02
C LEU A 804 34.19 -12.09 10.76
N TYR A 805 34.71 -12.67 11.84
CA TYR A 805 35.63 -13.80 11.82
C TYR A 805 35.14 -14.93 12.72
N GLY A 806 35.57 -16.15 12.42
CA GLY A 806 35.26 -17.35 13.20
C GLY A 806 34.15 -18.22 12.61
N ALA A 807 33.76 -17.98 11.36
CA ALA A 807 32.92 -18.92 10.62
C ALA A 807 33.65 -20.26 10.40
N GLY A 808 32.86 -21.30 10.21
CA GLY A 808 33.32 -22.67 9.97
C GLY A 808 32.13 -23.59 9.80
N ARG A 809 32.35 -24.90 9.93
CA ARG A 809 31.25 -25.88 9.91
C ARG A 809 30.28 -25.70 11.07
N GLU A 810 30.72 -25.06 12.14
CA GLU A 810 29.92 -24.69 13.29
C GLU A 810 30.47 -23.40 13.89
N PHE A 811 29.61 -22.43 14.13
CA PHE A 811 29.94 -21.18 14.82
C PHE A 811 28.70 -20.57 15.48
N VAL A 812 28.89 -19.50 16.26
CA VAL A 812 27.80 -18.75 16.88
C VAL A 812 27.80 -17.34 16.29
N PHE A 813 26.66 -16.92 15.77
CA PHE A 813 26.41 -15.55 15.34
C PHE A 813 25.56 -14.83 16.39
N ASN A 814 25.94 -13.62 16.77
CA ASN A 814 25.20 -12.82 17.73
C ASN A 814 24.20 -11.92 16.97
N ALA A 815 22.92 -12.31 16.95
CA ALA A 815 21.88 -11.51 16.31
C ALA A 815 21.39 -10.44 17.30
N ALA A 816 21.54 -9.16 16.94
CA ALA A 816 21.07 -8.04 17.75
C ALA A 816 19.53 -8.10 17.96
N PRO A 817 18.99 -7.44 19.00
CA PRO A 817 17.55 -7.24 19.14
C PRO A 817 16.95 -6.63 17.87
N LEU A 818 15.72 -7.02 17.51
CA LEU A 818 14.96 -6.47 16.38
C LEU A 818 15.85 -6.21 15.16
N SER A 819 16.37 -7.30 14.59
CA SER A 819 17.38 -7.23 13.54
C SER A 819 17.07 -8.11 12.34
N VAL A 820 17.49 -7.61 11.18
CA VAL A 820 17.51 -8.34 9.92
C VAL A 820 18.97 -8.50 9.54
N ASN A 821 19.44 -9.73 9.34
CA ASN A 821 20.85 -10.03 9.13
C ASN A 821 21.01 -10.93 7.90
N VAL A 822 21.99 -10.65 7.06
CA VAL A 822 22.35 -11.43 5.89
C VAL A 822 23.82 -11.80 5.99
N LEU A 823 24.08 -13.07 6.32
CA LEU A 823 25.42 -13.62 6.44
C LEU A 823 25.83 -14.23 5.10
N ILE A 824 26.97 -13.80 4.57
CA ILE A 824 27.51 -14.28 3.29
C ILE A 824 28.81 -15.01 3.58
N LEU A 825 28.75 -16.34 3.50
CA LEU A 825 29.82 -17.26 3.86
C LEU A 825 30.46 -17.81 2.59
N LYS A 826 31.74 -17.54 2.35
CA LYS A 826 32.47 -18.09 1.21
C LYS A 826 32.83 -19.55 1.46
N LYS A 827 32.57 -20.42 0.48
CA LYS A 827 32.96 -21.82 0.52
C LYS A 827 34.45 -21.94 0.26
N ASN A 828 35.13 -22.84 0.98
CA ASN A 828 36.51 -23.15 0.65
C ASN A 828 36.54 -23.89 -0.71
N PRO A 829 37.27 -23.39 -1.72
CA PRO A 829 37.47 -24.13 -2.96
C PRO A 829 38.21 -25.43 -2.62
N ARG A 830 37.62 -26.56 -3.01
CA ARG A 830 38.25 -27.88 -2.84
C ARG A 830 39.44 -28.06 -3.77
#